data_AF-A0AAV2ES68-F1
#
_entry.id   AF-A0AAV2ES68-F1
#
_cell.length_a   1.000
_cell.length_b   1.000
_cell.length_c   1.000
_cell.angle_alpha   90.00
_cell.angle_beta   90.00
_cell.angle_gamma   90.00
#
_symmetry.space_group_name_H-M   'P 1'
#
loop_
_entity.id
_entity.type
_entity.pdbx_description
1 polymer ?
#
loop_
_entity_poly.entity_id
_entity_poly.type
_entity_poly.pdbx_seq_one_letter_code
_entity_poly.pdbx_strand_id
1 'polypeptide(L)'
;MINQAKRQSRRVGAVLAAAIALLGIYVSTAAASQHGVRYDGRSLIINGKRQLLFSGSIHYPRSTPEMWPDLLGKAKRGGLNVIQTYIFWNGHEPLQDQYNFEGRYDVVKFVRMIGEMGMYATIRVGPFIEAEWNHGGFPFWLREVKNITFRTDNAPFKYHMRKFVRMIVDMFKREKLYASQGGPIIMSQIENEYANVERAFKDSGSRYIQWAGNMAERLKTRVPWIMCKQIDAPDPLINTCNGRNCADTFLGPNKPYKPSLWTENWTSHYTVFGEPSYYRTAEDIAYSVARWFARNGTHVNYYMYYGGTNFGRTTSSFSTTQYYDEAPIDEYGLEREPKWGHLKDLHRALKLSQKALLWGHPSVWMLTKDVEVCIYDQPRNNVCAAFLTNNNNDNVSTVKFRGHEYHLPPYSVSILPDCKTVVYNTMTVVAQHNARRLVKSRLAHWNLRWEKYREVIPTQLGYFSWKPKELYLLTKDTTDYAWYTTKIQVKKQDLGFPLVLEVASLGHAMLAFVNGEFVGSAHGSHDDKSFVLKVPIQLKPGDNSITLLGSLMGLPDSGARLEKRYAGPRGASIIGMKSGPIELTYNGWGHKVGLDGEDAQVYTENGSRRVRWTKLQKPGRALTWYKTYMFNPEGRNPVAVRMKGMGKGMVWINGNNIGRYWMSYLSPLGQPTQSEYHIPRSFLKRGRNLMVILEEEEGTNPEKIEILTVYRDTICSDTTENHIPEVKSWARKQGKILSVVNKVRAEARLRCPFQKRIVSVEFASFGDPYGTCGSYTRGNCSSPLSKFIIQKLCLGKNRCHVPVERQLFDRYQDWCPEVQKRLAIQVKCGY
;
A
#
# COMPACT_ATOMS: atom_id res chain seq x y z
N MET A 1 45.86 73.83 -12.80
CA MET A 1 44.70 73.12 -13.39
C MET A 1 44.66 71.60 -13.17
N ILE A 2 45.71 70.94 -12.65
CA ILE A 2 45.75 69.45 -12.59
C ILE A 2 45.10 68.86 -11.31
N ASN A 3 44.93 69.65 -10.24
CA ASN A 3 44.37 69.17 -8.96
C ASN A 3 42.84 69.17 -8.87
N GLN A 4 42.12 69.91 -9.74
CA GLN A 4 40.65 69.86 -9.78
C GLN A 4 40.12 68.63 -10.54
N ALA A 5 40.78 68.23 -11.63
CA ALA A 5 40.38 67.06 -12.42
C ALA A 5 40.49 65.73 -11.63
N LYS A 6 41.51 65.58 -10.76
CA LYS A 6 41.67 64.40 -9.90
C LYS A 6 40.62 64.30 -8.79
N ARG A 7 40.10 65.43 -8.30
CA ARG A 7 39.03 65.45 -7.28
C ARG A 7 37.66 65.12 -7.88
N GLN A 8 37.41 65.52 -9.13
CA GLN A 8 36.17 65.22 -9.84
C GLN A 8 36.11 63.75 -10.28
N SER A 9 37.21 63.19 -10.78
CA SER A 9 37.33 61.75 -11.12
C SER A 9 37.09 60.82 -9.91
N ARG A 10 37.64 61.16 -8.73
CA ARG A 10 37.41 60.38 -7.49
C ARG A 10 35.96 60.45 -6.99
N ARG A 11 35.28 61.60 -7.14
CA ARG A 11 33.85 61.73 -6.78
C ARG A 11 32.95 60.94 -7.73
N VAL A 12 33.22 60.95 -9.04
CA VAL A 12 32.45 60.16 -10.02
C VAL A 12 32.66 58.66 -9.80
N GLY A 13 33.90 58.22 -9.53
CA GLY A 13 34.19 56.82 -9.20
C GLY A 13 33.51 56.34 -7.91
N ALA A 14 33.45 57.18 -6.88
CA ALA A 14 32.77 56.86 -5.62
C ALA A 14 31.25 56.80 -5.77
N VAL A 15 30.64 57.69 -6.57
CA VAL A 15 29.19 57.67 -6.85
C VAL A 15 28.82 56.46 -7.71
N LEU A 16 29.65 56.09 -8.69
CA LEU A 16 29.42 54.91 -9.53
C LEU A 16 29.58 53.61 -8.72
N ALA A 17 30.58 53.54 -7.83
CA ALA A 17 30.76 52.40 -6.92
C ALA A 17 29.61 52.29 -5.90
N ALA A 18 29.12 53.42 -5.37
CA ALA A 18 27.95 53.43 -4.50
C ALA A 18 26.67 53.03 -5.23
N ALA A 19 26.49 53.46 -6.49
CA ALA A 19 25.35 53.07 -7.33
C ALA A 19 25.40 51.58 -7.71
N ILE A 20 26.58 51.03 -8.03
CA ILE A 20 26.78 49.60 -8.31
C ILE A 20 26.61 48.77 -7.02
N ALA A 21 27.07 49.26 -5.87
CA ALA A 21 26.82 48.62 -4.58
C ALA A 21 25.35 48.68 -4.19
N LEU A 22 24.65 49.78 -4.45
CA LEU A 22 23.21 49.92 -4.23
C LEU A 22 22.39 49.07 -5.21
N LEU A 23 22.80 48.94 -6.48
CA LEU A 23 22.20 47.98 -7.42
C LEU A 23 22.53 46.54 -7.03
N GLY A 24 23.73 46.27 -6.54
CA GLY A 24 24.14 44.96 -6.02
C GLY A 24 23.34 44.56 -4.78
N ILE A 25 23.06 45.53 -3.89
CA ILE A 25 22.20 45.37 -2.71
C ILE A 25 20.73 45.23 -3.15
N TYR A 26 20.23 46.02 -4.11
CA TYR A 26 18.85 45.88 -4.62
C TYR A 26 18.63 44.54 -5.34
N VAL A 27 19.59 44.06 -6.13
CA VAL A 27 19.54 42.75 -6.82
C VAL A 27 19.70 41.60 -5.82
N SER A 28 20.48 41.77 -4.74
CA SER A 28 20.58 40.77 -3.67
C SER A 28 19.40 40.81 -2.69
N THR A 29 18.70 41.94 -2.53
CA THR A 29 17.43 42.01 -1.75
C THR A 29 16.20 41.58 -2.56
N ALA A 30 16.21 41.70 -3.90
CA ALA A 30 15.17 41.14 -4.77
C ALA A 30 15.30 39.61 -4.93
N ALA A 31 16.49 39.07 -4.68
CA ALA A 31 16.76 37.65 -4.57
C ALA A 31 16.67 37.12 -3.12
N ALA A 32 15.94 37.82 -2.23
CA ALA A 32 15.42 37.25 -1.00
C ALA A 32 14.44 36.13 -1.37
N SER A 33 15.00 34.94 -1.56
CA SER A 33 14.38 33.64 -1.74
C SER A 33 12.94 33.58 -1.20
N GLN A 34 11.95 33.43 -2.09
CA GLN A 34 10.60 33.00 -1.71
C GLN A 34 10.66 31.55 -1.22
N HIS A 35 11.23 31.29 -0.04
CA HIS A 35 11.16 29.98 0.60
C HIS A 35 9.73 29.77 1.10
N GLY A 36 9.06 28.71 0.61
CA GLY A 36 7.74 28.32 1.10
C GLY A 36 6.84 27.69 0.06
N VAL A 37 5.65 27.29 0.52
CA VAL A 37 4.60 26.68 -0.30
C VAL A 37 3.36 27.55 -0.26
N ARG A 38 2.88 27.96 -1.43
CA ARG A 38 1.62 28.67 -1.64
C ARG A 38 0.75 27.87 -2.61
N TYR A 39 -0.47 28.32 -2.85
CA TYR A 39 -1.34 27.78 -3.87
C TYR A 39 -2.26 28.85 -4.43
N ASP A 40 -2.86 28.54 -5.57
CA ASP A 40 -3.99 29.26 -6.15
C ASP A 40 -4.93 28.26 -6.84
N GLY A 41 -5.92 28.77 -7.58
CA GLY A 41 -6.94 27.96 -8.27
C GLY A 41 -6.38 26.95 -9.26
N ARG A 42 -5.10 27.04 -9.64
CA ARG A 42 -4.47 26.12 -10.58
C ARG A 42 -3.63 25.07 -9.89
N SER A 43 -2.65 25.47 -9.07
CA SER A 43 -1.67 24.52 -8.53
C SER A 43 -1.07 24.98 -7.21
N LEU A 44 -0.34 24.07 -6.57
CA LEU A 44 0.69 24.46 -5.61
C LEU A 44 1.81 25.25 -6.30
N ILE A 45 2.43 26.17 -5.55
CA ILE A 45 3.57 26.99 -5.93
C ILE A 45 4.64 26.77 -4.87
N ILE A 46 5.70 26.04 -5.22
CA ILE A 46 6.76 25.63 -4.31
C ILE A 46 8.00 26.42 -4.66
N ASN A 47 8.47 27.24 -3.72
CA ASN A 47 9.59 28.15 -3.91
C ASN A 47 9.47 29.02 -5.18
N GLY A 48 8.29 29.61 -5.38
CA GLY A 48 7.96 30.44 -6.55
C GLY A 48 7.71 29.67 -7.86
N LYS A 49 7.80 28.33 -7.86
CA LYS A 49 7.65 27.52 -9.08
C LYS A 49 6.41 26.64 -9.02
N ARG A 50 5.61 26.70 -10.09
CA ARG A 50 4.57 25.70 -10.35
C ARG A 50 5.19 24.44 -10.94
N GLN A 51 4.73 23.28 -10.50
CA GLN A 51 5.12 21.98 -11.05
C GLN A 51 3.97 20.99 -10.92
N LEU A 52 3.92 20.00 -11.81
CA LEU A 52 3.03 18.85 -11.61
C LEU A 52 3.60 17.97 -10.51
N LEU A 53 2.72 17.47 -9.65
CA LEU A 53 3.11 16.63 -8.52
C LEU A 53 2.63 15.20 -8.76
N PHE A 54 3.60 14.31 -8.91
CA PHE A 54 3.41 12.87 -8.97
C PHE A 54 3.84 12.30 -7.63
N SER A 55 2.84 11.92 -6.84
CA SER A 55 2.99 11.42 -5.49
C SER A 55 2.73 9.92 -5.43
N GLY A 56 3.34 9.24 -4.47
CA GLY A 56 3.06 7.85 -4.18
C GLY A 56 3.09 7.58 -2.68
N SER A 57 2.11 6.83 -2.18
CA SER A 57 2.08 6.43 -0.79
C SER A 57 3.11 5.34 -0.52
N ILE A 58 3.98 5.58 0.47
CA ILE A 58 4.91 4.60 1.07
C ILE A 58 4.81 4.77 2.58
N HIS A 59 4.24 3.76 3.25
CA HIS A 59 4.07 3.79 4.71
C HIS A 59 5.32 3.25 5.40
N TYR A 60 6.02 4.12 6.13
CA TYR A 60 7.31 3.80 6.75
C TYR A 60 7.26 2.55 7.66
N PRO A 61 6.20 2.27 8.46
CA PRO A 61 6.16 1.09 9.31
C PRO A 61 5.82 -0.22 8.58
N ARG A 62 5.41 -0.15 7.30
CA ARG A 62 5.10 -1.32 6.45
C ARG A 62 6.32 -1.84 5.68
N SER A 63 7.51 -1.29 5.97
CA SER A 63 8.82 -1.74 5.48
C SER A 63 9.87 -1.55 6.58
N THR A 64 11.07 -2.09 6.38
CA THR A 64 12.16 -1.85 7.33
C THR A 64 13.02 -0.64 6.93
N PRO A 65 13.75 -0.01 7.86
CA PRO A 65 14.66 1.09 7.54
C PRO A 65 15.68 0.78 6.45
N GLU A 66 16.10 -0.47 6.32
CA GLU A 66 17.04 -0.94 5.29
C GLU A 66 16.40 -0.99 3.89
N MET A 67 15.08 -1.11 3.81
CA MET A 67 14.34 -1.09 2.54
C MET A 67 14.07 0.33 2.04
N TRP A 68 13.90 1.31 2.94
CA TRP A 68 13.50 2.68 2.58
C TRP A 68 14.35 3.31 1.47
N PRO A 69 15.70 3.23 1.47
CA PRO A 69 16.49 3.85 0.40
C PRO A 69 16.18 3.28 -0.98
N ASP A 70 16.00 1.96 -1.08
CA ASP A 70 15.72 1.30 -2.35
C ASP A 70 14.28 1.59 -2.82
N LEU A 71 13.30 1.57 -1.91
CA LEU A 71 11.90 1.92 -2.21
C LEU A 71 11.77 3.37 -2.71
N LEU A 72 12.38 4.33 -2.00
CA LEU A 72 12.38 5.74 -2.39
C LEU A 72 13.15 5.95 -3.70
N GLY A 73 14.26 5.23 -3.90
CA GLY A 73 15.01 5.25 -5.16
C GLY A 73 14.17 4.74 -6.34
N LYS A 74 13.39 3.68 -6.16
CA LYS A 74 12.44 3.13 -7.16
C LYS A 74 11.31 4.12 -7.45
N ALA A 75 10.72 4.73 -6.44
CA ALA A 75 9.72 5.79 -6.59
C ALA A 75 10.24 6.97 -7.43
N LYS A 76 11.42 7.50 -7.09
CA LYS A 76 12.08 8.57 -7.86
C LYS A 76 12.33 8.18 -9.30
N ARG A 77 12.88 6.97 -9.54
CA ARG A 77 13.11 6.45 -10.90
C ARG A 77 11.82 6.18 -11.67
N GLY A 78 10.72 5.94 -10.97
CA GLY A 78 9.37 5.82 -11.49
C GLY A 78 8.75 7.16 -11.89
N GLY A 79 9.43 8.28 -11.62
CA GLY A 79 9.01 9.62 -12.01
C GLY A 79 8.31 10.41 -10.91
N LEU A 80 8.13 9.81 -9.72
CA LEU A 80 7.59 10.50 -8.56
C LEU A 80 8.52 11.63 -8.09
N ASN A 81 7.92 12.72 -7.65
CA ASN A 81 8.60 13.84 -7.01
C ASN A 81 8.03 14.16 -5.64
N VAL A 82 6.98 13.45 -5.20
CA VAL A 82 6.42 13.54 -3.85
C VAL A 82 6.25 12.13 -3.28
N ILE A 83 6.47 11.96 -1.98
CA ILE A 83 6.12 10.76 -1.24
C ILE A 83 5.05 11.13 -0.22
N GLN A 84 3.98 10.34 -0.17
CA GLN A 84 2.92 10.51 0.82
C GLN A 84 3.04 9.43 1.90
N THR A 85 2.80 9.81 3.15
CA THR A 85 2.74 8.84 4.25
C THR A 85 1.81 9.32 5.36
N TYR A 86 1.10 8.38 5.98
CA TYR A 86 0.34 8.63 7.21
C TYR A 86 1.25 8.68 8.44
N ILE A 87 0.75 9.25 9.54
CA ILE A 87 1.36 9.09 10.87
C ILE A 87 0.55 8.07 11.68
N PHE A 88 1.19 7.02 12.16
CA PHE A 88 0.55 5.88 12.81
C PHE A 88 0.52 6.04 14.33
N TRP A 89 -0.49 6.76 14.86
CA TRP A 89 -0.54 7.17 16.28
C TRP A 89 -0.40 5.99 17.25
N ASN A 90 -1.15 4.90 17.09
CA ASN A 90 -1.04 3.72 17.95
C ASN A 90 0.36 3.08 17.99
N GLY A 91 1.11 3.13 16.90
CA GLY A 91 2.49 2.65 16.86
C GLY A 91 3.47 3.61 17.53
N HIS A 92 3.16 4.92 17.47
CA HIS A 92 3.96 5.97 18.09
C HIS A 92 3.64 6.22 19.56
N GLU A 93 2.47 5.84 20.07
CA GLU A 93 2.06 6.01 21.47
C GLU A 93 1.33 4.75 21.96
N PRO A 94 2.02 3.59 22.03
CA PRO A 94 1.41 2.31 22.41
C PRO A 94 0.81 2.35 23.83
N LEU A 95 1.45 3.10 24.73
CA LEU A 95 0.94 3.45 26.05
C LEU A 95 0.82 4.96 26.15
N GLN A 96 -0.17 5.44 26.90
CA GLN A 96 -0.42 6.88 27.05
C GLN A 96 0.85 7.59 27.53
N ASP A 97 1.25 8.64 26.82
CA ASP A 97 2.42 9.47 27.07
C ASP A 97 3.79 8.75 26.98
N GLN A 98 3.82 7.53 26.43
CA GLN A 98 5.06 6.80 26.13
C GLN A 98 5.21 6.65 24.62
N TYR A 99 6.19 7.37 24.06
CA TYR A 99 6.34 7.49 22.62
C TYR A 99 7.41 6.56 22.04
N ASN A 100 7.17 6.04 20.83
CA ASN A 100 8.12 5.24 20.07
C ASN A 100 8.39 5.87 18.68
N PHE A 101 9.63 6.25 18.43
CA PHE A 101 10.12 6.75 17.14
C PHE A 101 11.38 5.99 16.68
N GLU A 102 11.53 4.73 17.11
CA GLU A 102 12.70 3.91 16.79
C GLU A 102 12.42 2.91 15.66
N GLY A 103 13.50 2.41 15.05
CA GLY A 103 13.42 1.36 14.02
C GLY A 103 12.51 1.76 12.86
N ARG A 104 11.53 0.91 12.54
CA ARG A 104 10.58 1.19 11.46
C ARG A 104 9.55 2.29 11.78
N TYR A 105 9.54 2.80 13.01
CA TYR A 105 8.74 3.96 13.42
C TYR A 105 9.56 5.26 13.47
N ASP A 106 10.82 5.27 13.00
CA ASP A 106 11.61 6.49 12.86
C ASP A 106 11.15 7.33 11.66
N VAL A 107 10.05 8.06 11.85
CA VAL A 107 9.44 8.90 10.81
C VAL A 107 10.32 10.11 10.46
N VAL A 108 11.10 10.63 11.40
CA VAL A 108 12.02 11.75 11.15
C VAL A 108 13.09 11.31 10.16
N LYS A 109 13.72 10.16 10.38
CA LYS A 109 14.70 9.58 9.45
C LYS A 109 14.09 9.29 8.09
N PHE A 110 12.89 8.73 8.04
CA PHE A 110 12.20 8.46 6.78
C PHE A 110 11.94 9.75 5.98
N VAL A 111 11.41 10.80 6.62
CA VAL A 111 11.12 12.09 5.96
C VAL A 111 12.40 12.81 5.56
N ARG A 112 13.45 12.78 6.39
CA ARG A 112 14.76 13.36 6.05
C ARG A 112 15.33 12.69 4.79
N MET A 113 15.25 11.36 4.70
CA MET A 113 15.71 10.60 3.54
C MET A 113 14.96 10.98 2.25
N ILE A 114 13.65 11.26 2.32
CA ILE A 114 12.89 11.78 1.18
C ILE A 114 13.53 13.09 0.66
N GLY A 115 13.88 14.00 1.56
CA GLY A 115 14.54 15.28 1.25
C GLY A 115 15.96 15.11 0.71
N GLU A 116 16.76 14.23 1.29
CA GLU A 116 18.11 13.88 0.80
C GLU A 116 18.08 13.31 -0.63
N MET A 117 16.99 12.64 -0.98
CA MET A 117 16.74 12.17 -2.35
C MET A 117 16.17 13.26 -3.28
N GLY A 118 16.03 14.50 -2.83
CA GLY A 118 15.50 15.60 -3.64
C GLY A 118 14.05 15.43 -4.04
N MET A 119 13.25 14.74 -3.22
CA MET A 119 11.81 14.61 -3.36
C MET A 119 11.10 15.41 -2.26
N TYR A 120 9.83 15.72 -2.47
CA TYR A 120 8.97 16.35 -1.47
C TYR A 120 8.19 15.31 -0.67
N ALA A 121 7.59 15.72 0.43
CA ALA A 121 6.75 14.88 1.28
C ALA A 121 5.36 15.51 1.49
N THR A 122 4.33 14.66 1.47
CA THR A 122 2.99 14.96 1.98
C THR A 122 2.78 14.14 3.24
N ILE A 123 2.67 14.79 4.39
CA ILE A 123 2.50 14.10 5.67
C ILE A 123 1.04 14.13 6.10
N ARG A 124 0.38 12.98 6.04
CA ARG A 124 -1.01 12.84 6.47
C ARG A 124 -1.04 12.54 7.96
N VAL A 125 -1.05 13.60 8.76
CA VAL A 125 -0.92 13.53 10.22
C VAL A 125 -2.10 12.81 10.86
N GLY A 126 -3.30 12.91 10.29
CA GLY A 126 -4.52 12.27 10.80
C GLY A 126 -5.11 13.03 11.99
N PRO A 127 -5.24 12.45 13.20
CA PRO A 127 -4.58 11.22 13.61
C PRO A 127 -5.43 9.96 13.39
N PHE A 128 -6.70 10.10 13.02
CA PHE A 128 -7.42 9.03 12.34
C PHE A 128 -6.89 8.92 10.91
N ILE A 129 -6.53 7.71 10.49
CA ILE A 129 -5.89 7.46 9.19
C ILE A 129 -6.57 6.35 8.39
N GLU A 130 -7.48 5.57 9.00
CA GLU A 130 -8.04 4.35 8.40
C GLU A 130 -6.92 3.39 7.98
N ALA A 131 -6.53 3.44 6.70
CA ALA A 131 -5.32 2.83 6.12
C ALA A 131 -5.25 1.30 6.23
N GLU A 132 -6.38 0.65 6.47
CA GLU A 132 -6.48 -0.77 6.83
C GLU A 132 -5.53 -1.14 7.96
N TRP A 133 -5.39 -0.20 8.89
CA TRP A 133 -4.46 -0.25 9.99
C TRP A 133 -5.24 -0.42 11.29
N ASN A 134 -4.65 -1.13 12.25
CA ASN A 134 -5.28 -1.45 13.52
C ASN A 134 -5.95 -0.20 14.14
N HIS A 135 -7.25 -0.29 14.43
CA HIS A 135 -8.05 0.77 15.04
C HIS A 135 -8.08 2.12 14.27
N GLY A 136 -7.80 2.10 12.97
CA GLY A 136 -7.72 3.31 12.14
C GLY A 136 -6.60 4.27 12.57
N GLY A 137 -5.59 3.74 13.29
CA GLY A 137 -4.47 4.50 13.84
C GLY A 137 -4.64 4.91 15.30
N PHE A 138 -5.81 4.79 15.92
CA PHE A 138 -5.98 5.19 17.32
C PHE A 138 -5.33 4.20 18.30
N PRO A 139 -4.59 4.66 19.31
CA PRO A 139 -4.10 3.78 20.36
C PRO A 139 -5.26 3.25 21.19
N PHE A 140 -5.18 1.99 21.65
CA PHE A 140 -6.27 1.37 22.40
C PHE A 140 -6.62 2.14 23.68
N TRP A 141 -5.61 2.62 24.43
CA TRP A 141 -5.81 3.35 25.69
C TRP A 141 -6.72 4.58 25.53
N LEU A 142 -6.82 5.15 24.33
CA LEU A 142 -7.72 6.27 24.06
C LEU A 142 -9.17 5.90 24.34
N ARG A 143 -9.56 4.64 24.12
CA ARG A 143 -10.91 4.13 24.41
C ARG A 143 -11.24 4.14 25.90
N GLU A 144 -10.22 4.07 26.77
CA GLU A 144 -10.39 4.03 28.24
C GLU A 144 -10.53 5.43 28.84
N VAL A 145 -10.34 6.48 28.04
CA VAL A 145 -10.55 7.86 28.50
C VAL A 145 -12.03 8.08 28.83
N LYS A 146 -12.30 8.52 30.06
CA LYS A 146 -13.66 8.75 30.56
C LYS A 146 -14.42 9.72 29.65
N ASN A 147 -15.67 9.39 29.33
CA ASN A 147 -16.58 10.19 28.50
C ASN A 147 -16.04 10.51 27.09
N ILE A 148 -15.17 9.67 26.54
CA ILE A 148 -14.66 9.89 25.18
C ILE A 148 -15.67 9.45 24.11
N THR A 149 -15.67 10.17 23.00
CA THR A 149 -16.30 9.73 21.75
C THR A 149 -15.38 10.14 20.62
N PHE A 150 -14.98 9.18 19.78
CA PHE A 150 -13.97 9.46 18.76
C PHE A 150 -14.55 10.33 17.65
N ARG A 151 -13.68 11.18 17.09
CA ARG A 151 -13.95 11.97 15.88
C ARG A 151 -15.24 12.78 15.96
N THR A 152 -15.46 13.48 17.07
CA THR A 152 -16.59 14.40 17.26
C THR A 152 -16.21 15.55 18.17
N ASP A 153 -17.12 16.50 18.38
CA ASP A 153 -16.92 17.66 19.25
C ASP A 153 -16.99 17.26 20.73
N ASN A 154 -16.01 16.45 21.13
CA ASN A 154 -15.86 15.86 22.45
C ASN A 154 -14.57 16.38 23.07
N ALA A 155 -14.67 17.02 24.25
CA ALA A 155 -13.53 17.68 24.88
C ALA A 155 -12.33 16.75 25.16
N PRO A 156 -12.52 15.53 25.74
CA PRO A 156 -11.43 14.57 25.89
C PRO A 156 -10.76 14.19 24.56
N PHE A 157 -11.54 13.85 23.53
CA PHE A 157 -10.98 13.48 22.23
C PHE A 157 -10.18 14.62 21.60
N LYS A 158 -10.74 15.84 21.59
CA LYS A 158 -10.08 17.05 21.07
C LYS A 158 -8.78 17.35 21.81
N TYR A 159 -8.73 17.13 23.12
CA TYR A 159 -7.52 17.29 23.92
C TYR A 159 -6.41 16.34 23.47
N HIS A 160 -6.69 15.04 23.40
CA HIS A 160 -5.69 14.03 23.02
C HIS A 160 -5.26 14.16 21.55
N MET A 161 -6.21 14.38 20.64
CA MET A 161 -5.90 14.64 19.22
C MET A 161 -4.98 15.86 19.08
N ARG A 162 -5.31 16.99 19.71
CA ARG A 162 -4.47 18.19 19.66
C ARG A 162 -3.09 17.94 20.26
N LYS A 163 -2.99 17.20 21.36
CA LYS A 163 -1.71 16.87 22.01
C LYS A 163 -0.80 16.11 21.04
N PHE A 164 -1.31 15.03 20.44
CA PHE A 164 -0.55 14.21 19.51
C PHE A 164 -0.20 14.95 18.22
N VAL A 165 -1.17 15.60 17.58
CA VAL A 165 -0.94 16.38 16.33
C VAL A 165 0.11 17.47 16.56
N ARG A 166 -0.01 18.23 17.66
CA ARG A 166 0.98 19.27 18.02
C ARG A 166 2.36 18.66 18.22
N MET A 167 2.47 17.55 18.95
CA MET A 167 3.76 16.88 19.17
C MET A 167 4.44 16.50 17.85
N ILE A 168 3.70 15.89 16.92
CA ILE A 168 4.24 15.51 15.61
C ILE A 168 4.69 16.74 14.80
N VAL A 169 3.85 17.79 14.77
CA VAL A 169 4.19 19.03 14.06
C VAL A 169 5.42 19.72 14.67
N ASP A 170 5.50 19.80 16.00
CA ASP A 170 6.63 20.42 16.69
C ASP A 170 7.91 19.60 16.52
N MET A 171 7.81 18.26 16.47
CA MET A 171 8.92 17.40 16.10
C MET A 171 9.44 17.72 14.70
N PHE A 172 8.58 17.77 13.68
CA PHE A 172 9.00 18.13 12.32
C PHE A 172 9.54 19.55 12.20
N LYS A 173 9.01 20.50 12.98
CA LYS A 173 9.55 21.87 13.02
C LYS A 173 10.93 21.95 13.63
N ARG A 174 11.17 21.25 14.75
CA ARG A 174 12.50 21.19 15.41
C ARG A 174 13.53 20.61 14.45
N GLU A 175 13.15 19.59 13.71
CA GLU A 175 13.96 18.93 12.69
C GLU A 175 14.02 19.69 11.34
N LYS A 176 13.38 20.87 11.25
CA LYS A 176 13.33 21.73 10.06
C LYS A 176 12.83 20.99 8.80
N LEU A 177 11.90 20.06 8.97
CA LEU A 177 11.41 19.21 7.88
C LEU A 177 10.31 19.85 7.03
N TYR A 178 9.71 20.97 7.46
CA TYR A 178 8.79 21.73 6.63
C TYR A 178 9.51 22.52 5.53
N ALA A 179 8.93 22.59 4.34
CA ALA A 179 9.48 23.35 3.21
C ALA A 179 9.64 24.84 3.50
N SER A 180 8.83 25.39 4.40
CA SER A 180 9.00 26.74 4.96
C SER A 180 10.29 26.93 5.76
N GLN A 181 10.95 25.84 6.16
CA GLN A 181 12.22 25.79 6.88
C GLN A 181 13.35 25.16 6.05
N GLY A 182 13.11 24.89 4.76
CA GLY A 182 14.06 24.22 3.86
C GLY A 182 13.94 22.70 3.78
N GLY A 183 13.00 22.09 4.52
CA GLY A 183 12.77 20.64 4.48
C GLY A 183 11.85 20.15 3.35
N PRO A 184 11.60 18.83 3.25
CA PRO A 184 10.85 18.27 2.13
C PRO A 184 9.32 18.36 2.27
N ILE A 185 8.76 18.60 3.46
CA ILE A 185 7.30 18.55 3.67
C ILE A 185 6.62 19.75 3.02
N ILE A 186 5.82 19.51 1.99
CA ILE A 186 5.09 20.55 1.22
C ILE A 186 3.60 20.62 1.53
N MET A 187 3.04 19.57 2.13
CA MET A 187 1.62 19.51 2.51
C MET A 187 1.46 18.68 3.78
N SER A 188 0.43 18.99 4.57
CA SER A 188 0.00 18.16 5.68
C SER A 188 -1.49 17.88 5.64
N GLN A 189 -1.94 16.72 6.08
CA GLN A 189 -3.38 16.40 6.19
C GLN A 189 -3.82 16.29 7.64
N ILE A 190 -4.95 16.90 7.96
CA ILE A 190 -5.67 16.69 9.22
C ILE A 190 -6.95 15.89 8.94
N GLU A 191 -7.28 14.96 9.83
CA GLU A 191 -8.36 13.98 9.65
C GLU A 191 -8.17 13.08 8.40
N ASN A 192 -9.10 12.13 8.22
CA ASN A 192 -9.16 11.25 7.06
C ASN A 192 -10.62 10.90 6.70
N GLU A 193 -11.06 11.28 5.50
CA GLU A 193 -12.39 10.98 4.94
C GLU A 193 -13.55 11.23 5.93
N TYR A 194 -13.51 12.33 6.68
CA TYR A 194 -14.43 12.55 7.79
C TYR A 194 -15.89 12.74 7.34
N ALA A 195 -16.15 13.27 6.14
CA ALA A 195 -17.51 13.42 5.62
C ALA A 195 -18.28 12.09 5.55
N ASN A 196 -17.59 10.95 5.45
CA ASN A 196 -18.23 9.61 5.47
C ASN A 196 -18.93 9.33 6.81
N VAL A 197 -18.45 9.92 7.91
CA VAL A 197 -18.95 9.67 9.28
C VAL A 197 -19.57 10.90 9.95
N GLU A 198 -19.35 12.09 9.41
CA GLU A 198 -19.80 13.37 9.99
C GLU A 198 -21.28 13.36 10.36
N ARG A 199 -22.14 12.88 9.44
CA ARG A 199 -23.60 12.83 9.64
C ARG A 199 -24.01 11.99 10.86
N ALA A 200 -23.23 10.98 11.23
CA ALA A 200 -23.53 10.15 12.41
C ALA A 200 -23.40 10.93 13.74
N PHE A 201 -22.75 12.10 13.70
CA PHE A 201 -22.53 12.98 14.85
C PHE A 201 -23.37 14.27 14.81
N LYS A 202 -24.21 14.47 13.78
CA LYS A 202 -25.05 15.67 13.60
C LYS A 202 -24.20 16.95 13.73
N ASP A 203 -24.73 18.00 14.37
CA ASP A 203 -24.03 19.29 14.55
C ASP A 203 -22.67 19.19 15.25
N SER A 204 -22.49 18.19 16.12
CA SER A 204 -21.19 17.94 16.77
C SER A 204 -20.13 17.47 15.77
N GLY A 205 -20.51 16.85 14.65
CA GLY A 205 -19.59 16.50 13.59
C GLY A 205 -19.07 17.75 12.86
N SER A 206 -19.98 18.63 12.48
CA SER A 206 -19.61 19.87 11.79
C SER A 206 -18.81 20.83 12.69
N ARG A 207 -19.17 20.97 13.98
CA ARG A 207 -18.33 21.75 14.91
C ARG A 207 -16.93 21.15 15.08
N TYR A 208 -16.83 19.83 15.09
CA TYR A 208 -15.54 19.14 15.19
C TYR A 208 -14.66 19.38 13.98
N ILE A 209 -15.20 19.27 12.76
CA ILE A 209 -14.37 19.40 11.56
C ILE A 209 -13.86 20.83 11.38
N GLN A 210 -14.69 21.82 11.72
CA GLN A 210 -14.30 23.23 11.80
C GLN A 210 -13.20 23.44 12.86
N TRP A 211 -13.33 22.83 14.05
CA TRP A 211 -12.29 22.87 15.08
C TRP A 211 -10.99 22.21 14.61
N ALA A 212 -11.05 21.05 13.95
CA ALA A 212 -9.88 20.30 13.52
C ALA A 212 -9.06 21.09 12.49
N GLY A 213 -9.74 21.69 11.50
CA GLY A 213 -9.09 22.57 10.52
C GLY A 213 -8.45 23.80 11.17
N ASN A 214 -9.18 24.50 12.05
CA ASN A 214 -8.67 25.66 12.79
C ASN A 214 -7.50 25.30 13.70
N MET A 215 -7.53 24.14 14.35
CA MET A 215 -6.43 23.65 15.19
C MET A 215 -5.18 23.42 14.36
N ALA A 216 -5.31 22.75 13.20
CA ALA A 216 -4.20 22.48 12.30
C ALA A 216 -3.57 23.76 11.72
N GLU A 217 -4.39 24.72 11.30
CA GLU A 217 -3.94 26.03 10.79
C GLU A 217 -3.13 26.80 11.86
N ARG A 218 -3.61 26.84 13.11
CA ARG A 218 -2.94 27.52 14.23
C ARG A 218 -1.60 26.91 14.62
N LEU A 219 -1.30 25.69 14.16
CA LEU A 219 0.04 25.11 14.32
C LEU A 219 1.07 25.78 13.42
N LYS A 220 0.72 26.68 12.50
CA LYS A 220 1.66 27.54 11.75
C LYS A 220 2.83 26.76 11.12
N THR A 221 2.52 25.65 10.43
CA THR A 221 3.49 24.87 9.63
C THR A 221 4.02 25.68 8.44
N ARG A 222 3.27 26.71 8.01
CA ARG A 222 3.54 27.54 6.82
C ARG A 222 3.63 26.72 5.53
N VAL A 223 2.94 25.58 5.50
CA VAL A 223 2.64 24.79 4.31
C VAL A 223 1.14 24.51 4.28
N PRO A 224 0.52 24.29 3.11
CA PRO A 224 -0.91 24.03 3.01
C PRO A 224 -1.33 22.80 3.81
N TRP A 225 -2.48 22.92 4.45
CA TRP A 225 -3.21 21.80 5.04
C TRP A 225 -4.29 21.31 4.07
N ILE A 226 -4.46 20.00 3.99
CA ILE A 226 -5.46 19.33 3.14
C ILE A 226 -6.42 18.50 4.00
N MET A 227 -7.60 18.19 3.45
CA MET A 227 -8.56 17.22 4.00
C MET A 227 -9.17 16.42 2.86
N CYS A 228 -8.99 15.09 2.88
CA CYS A 228 -9.56 14.21 1.86
C CYS A 228 -11.03 13.91 2.12
N LYS A 229 -11.83 13.83 1.04
CA LYS A 229 -13.29 13.68 1.08
C LYS A 229 -13.96 14.57 2.14
N GLN A 230 -13.61 15.85 2.16
CA GLN A 230 -14.26 16.85 3.01
C GLN A 230 -14.77 18.01 2.16
N ILE A 231 -16.02 17.93 1.71
CA ILE A 231 -16.61 18.88 0.76
C ILE A 231 -16.63 20.32 1.28
N ASP A 232 -16.72 20.52 2.59
CA ASP A 232 -16.82 21.80 3.29
C ASP A 232 -15.56 22.10 4.13
N ALA A 233 -14.39 21.58 3.72
CA ALA A 233 -13.12 21.84 4.40
C ALA A 233 -12.92 23.36 4.66
N PRO A 234 -12.70 23.78 5.93
CA PRO A 234 -12.63 25.19 6.28
C PRO A 234 -11.44 25.89 5.63
N ASP A 235 -11.60 27.16 5.26
CA ASP A 235 -10.48 27.95 4.74
C ASP A 235 -9.40 28.12 5.84
N PRO A 236 -8.10 28.01 5.49
CA PRO A 236 -7.51 27.90 4.15
C PRO A 236 -7.27 26.44 3.67
N LEU A 237 -7.84 25.42 4.32
CA LEU A 237 -7.56 24.02 3.99
C LEU A 237 -8.10 23.64 2.61
N ILE A 238 -7.37 22.79 1.89
CA ILE A 238 -7.77 22.32 0.55
C ILE A 238 -8.50 20.98 0.68
N ASN A 239 -9.74 20.90 0.18
CA ASN A 239 -10.44 19.63 0.04
C ASN A 239 -9.87 18.83 -1.12
N THR A 240 -9.65 17.54 -0.91
CA THR A 240 -9.02 16.66 -1.91
C THR A 240 -9.91 15.45 -2.23
N CYS A 241 -9.62 14.80 -3.35
CA CYS A 241 -10.34 13.62 -3.80
C CYS A 241 -9.58 12.32 -3.48
N ASN A 242 -10.35 11.27 -3.18
CA ASN A 242 -9.91 9.89 -3.07
C ASN A 242 -10.83 9.00 -3.92
N GLY A 243 -10.29 7.93 -4.51
CA GLY A 243 -11.05 6.98 -5.32
C GLY A 243 -10.28 6.52 -6.56
N ARG A 244 -10.96 5.80 -7.45
CA ARG A 244 -10.35 5.30 -8.70
C ARG A 244 -10.34 6.31 -9.84
N ASN A 245 -11.36 7.17 -9.91
CA ASN A 245 -11.65 8.04 -11.08
C ASN A 245 -12.05 9.47 -10.66
N CYS A 246 -11.17 10.18 -9.93
CA CYS A 246 -11.48 11.53 -9.43
C CYS A 246 -11.70 12.59 -10.52
N ALA A 247 -11.30 12.33 -11.76
CA ALA A 247 -11.61 13.20 -12.89
C ALA A 247 -13.12 13.32 -13.17
N ASP A 248 -13.89 12.31 -12.75
CA ASP A 248 -15.33 12.21 -12.96
C ASP A 248 -16.12 12.29 -11.65
N THR A 249 -15.53 11.86 -10.53
CA THR A 249 -16.23 11.84 -9.23
C THR A 249 -15.97 13.05 -8.34
N PHE A 250 -14.90 13.83 -8.59
CA PHE A 250 -14.62 15.01 -7.78
C PHE A 250 -15.46 16.20 -8.24
N LEU A 251 -16.29 16.73 -7.34
CA LEU A 251 -17.09 17.94 -7.59
C LEU A 251 -16.22 19.20 -7.78
N GLY A 252 -14.94 19.12 -7.48
CA GLY A 252 -13.99 20.23 -7.54
C GLY A 252 -13.61 20.78 -6.16
N PRO A 253 -12.62 21.67 -6.13
CA PRO A 253 -12.26 22.38 -4.91
C PRO A 253 -13.44 23.23 -4.43
N ASN A 254 -13.63 23.32 -3.11
CA ASN A 254 -14.76 24.02 -2.50
C ASN A 254 -14.65 25.56 -2.56
N LYS A 255 -13.55 26.08 -3.12
CA LYS A 255 -13.32 27.49 -3.45
C LYS A 255 -12.53 27.59 -4.76
N PRO A 256 -12.79 28.62 -5.61
CA PRO A 256 -12.15 28.76 -6.92
C PRO A 256 -10.64 29.04 -6.86
N TYR A 257 -10.13 29.52 -5.72
CA TYR A 257 -8.71 29.82 -5.53
C TYR A 257 -7.92 28.62 -4.96
N LYS A 258 -8.54 27.45 -4.81
CA LYS A 258 -7.88 26.21 -4.34
C LYS A 258 -7.60 25.28 -5.53
N PRO A 259 -6.48 24.56 -5.55
CA PRO A 259 -6.14 23.65 -6.64
C PRO A 259 -6.86 22.30 -6.52
N SER A 260 -7.01 21.60 -7.65
CA SER A 260 -7.51 20.22 -7.68
C SER A 260 -6.40 19.23 -7.33
N LEU A 261 -6.54 18.55 -6.18
CA LEU A 261 -5.57 17.57 -5.67
C LEU A 261 -6.24 16.20 -5.46
N TRP A 262 -5.58 15.14 -5.95
CA TRP A 262 -6.01 13.75 -5.74
C TRP A 262 -5.06 13.04 -4.79
N THR A 263 -5.52 12.73 -3.58
CA THR A 263 -4.71 12.19 -2.47
C THR A 263 -4.67 10.67 -2.41
N GLU A 264 -5.62 9.98 -3.05
CA GLU A 264 -5.62 8.53 -3.19
C GLU A 264 -6.22 8.06 -4.51
N ASN A 265 -5.36 7.81 -5.49
CA ASN A 265 -5.69 7.00 -6.67
C ASN A 265 -5.41 5.53 -6.32
N TRP A 266 -6.47 4.77 -6.09
CA TRP A 266 -6.34 3.39 -5.60
C TRP A 266 -5.69 2.48 -6.65
N THR A 267 -4.45 2.03 -6.42
CA THR A 267 -3.68 1.23 -7.41
C THR A 267 -4.06 -0.26 -7.45
N SER A 268 -4.78 -0.68 -6.43
CA SER A 268 -5.47 -1.96 -6.26
C SER A 268 -6.48 -1.80 -5.12
N HIS A 269 -6.97 -2.92 -4.59
CA HIS A 269 -7.67 -2.99 -3.30
C HIS A 269 -6.77 -3.67 -2.28
N TYR A 270 -6.97 -3.37 -1.00
CA TYR A 270 -6.41 -4.19 0.08
C TYR A 270 -7.08 -5.57 0.09
N THR A 271 -6.43 -6.54 0.73
CA THR A 271 -6.93 -7.91 0.83
C THR A 271 -7.31 -8.23 2.27
N VAL A 272 -8.37 -9.03 2.43
CA VAL A 272 -8.85 -9.53 3.73
C VAL A 272 -8.91 -11.05 3.69
N PHE A 273 -8.63 -11.71 4.80
CA PHE A 273 -8.70 -13.18 4.86
C PHE A 273 -10.10 -13.67 4.50
N GLY A 274 -10.17 -14.67 3.61
CA GLY A 274 -11.43 -15.25 3.13
C GLY A 274 -11.94 -14.66 1.81
N GLU A 275 -11.28 -13.66 1.26
CA GLU A 275 -11.65 -13.03 -0.02
C GLU A 275 -10.59 -13.23 -1.11
N PRO A 276 -10.96 -13.19 -2.41
CA PRO A 276 -10.00 -13.20 -3.49
C PRO A 276 -9.24 -11.86 -3.60
N SER A 277 -8.05 -11.90 -4.19
CA SER A 277 -7.30 -10.67 -4.47
C SER A 277 -7.93 -9.87 -5.62
N TYR A 278 -8.02 -8.56 -5.46
CA TYR A 278 -8.47 -7.64 -6.50
C TYR A 278 -7.29 -7.18 -7.38
N TYR A 279 -7.55 -7.01 -8.68
CA TYR A 279 -6.57 -6.50 -9.63
C TYR A 279 -7.03 -5.23 -10.36
N ARG A 280 -6.19 -4.20 -10.38
CA ARG A 280 -6.34 -3.00 -11.23
C ARG A 280 -5.22 -2.95 -12.25
N THR A 281 -5.56 -2.86 -13.54
CA THR A 281 -4.59 -2.87 -14.65
C THR A 281 -3.76 -1.59 -14.69
N ALA A 282 -2.62 -1.60 -15.41
CA ALA A 282 -1.78 -0.42 -15.56
C ALA A 282 -2.48 0.65 -16.41
N GLU A 283 -3.23 0.19 -17.40
CA GLU A 283 -3.98 0.92 -18.41
C GLU A 283 -5.14 1.70 -17.77
N ASP A 284 -5.93 1.08 -16.89
CA ASP A 284 -7.01 1.76 -16.14
C ASP A 284 -6.46 2.84 -15.20
N ILE A 285 -5.35 2.56 -14.51
CA ILE A 285 -4.68 3.58 -13.69
C ILE A 285 -4.21 4.73 -14.58
N ALA A 286 -3.52 4.43 -15.68
CA ALA A 286 -3.02 5.44 -16.60
C ALA A 286 -4.15 6.29 -17.21
N TYR A 287 -5.26 5.66 -17.61
CA TYR A 287 -6.48 6.32 -18.08
C TYR A 287 -6.98 7.32 -17.04
N SER A 288 -7.22 6.84 -15.82
CA SER A 288 -7.77 7.66 -14.74
C SER A 288 -6.89 8.87 -14.42
N VAL A 289 -5.57 8.70 -14.44
CA VAL A 289 -4.60 9.76 -14.15
C VAL A 289 -4.46 10.74 -15.32
N ALA A 290 -4.37 10.24 -16.57
CA ALA A 290 -4.30 11.12 -17.74
C ALA A 290 -5.55 12.01 -17.84
N ARG A 291 -6.74 11.41 -17.62
CA ARG A 291 -8.02 12.12 -17.57
C ARG A 291 -8.08 13.16 -16.45
N TRP A 292 -7.53 12.86 -15.28
CA TRP A 292 -7.42 13.81 -14.17
C TRP A 292 -6.61 15.05 -14.54
N PHE A 293 -5.43 14.88 -15.13
CA PHE A 293 -4.61 16.01 -15.57
C PHE A 293 -5.24 16.76 -16.76
N ALA A 294 -5.99 16.08 -17.63
CA ALA A 294 -6.77 16.72 -18.68
C ALA A 294 -7.84 17.66 -18.09
N ARG A 295 -8.44 17.29 -16.95
CA ARG A 295 -9.50 18.04 -16.25
C ARG A 295 -8.98 18.84 -15.04
N ASN A 296 -7.96 19.65 -15.26
CA ASN A 296 -7.40 20.60 -14.30
C ASN A 296 -6.67 20.03 -13.08
N GLY A 297 -6.50 18.72 -12.97
CA GLY A 297 -5.68 18.10 -11.93
C GLY A 297 -4.22 18.54 -12.00
N THR A 298 -3.60 18.82 -10.85
CA THR A 298 -2.16 19.17 -10.77
C THR A 298 -1.35 18.33 -9.79
N HIS A 299 -2.03 17.49 -9.01
CA HIS A 299 -1.44 16.52 -8.10
C HIS A 299 -2.20 15.19 -8.19
N VAL A 300 -1.46 14.08 -8.27
CA VAL A 300 -1.99 12.73 -8.08
C VAL A 300 -1.12 11.98 -7.09
N ASN A 301 -1.74 11.24 -6.16
CA ASN A 301 -1.05 10.31 -5.29
C ASN A 301 -1.52 8.87 -5.51
N TYR A 302 -0.61 7.97 -5.85
CA TYR A 302 -0.89 6.53 -5.94
C TYR A 302 -1.03 5.91 -4.55
N TYR A 303 -2.22 5.45 -4.21
CA TYR A 303 -2.50 4.73 -2.96
C TYR A 303 -2.74 3.25 -3.27
N MET A 304 -1.78 2.35 -3.12
CA MET A 304 -0.39 2.53 -2.69
C MET A 304 0.59 2.55 -3.87
N TYR A 305 1.73 3.24 -3.72
CA TYR A 305 2.85 3.08 -4.65
C TYR A 305 3.74 1.90 -4.23
N TYR A 306 3.97 1.78 -2.92
CA TYR A 306 4.45 0.58 -2.25
C TYR A 306 3.54 0.34 -1.04
N GLY A 307 2.87 -0.81 -1.02
CA GLY A 307 1.99 -1.17 0.09
C GLY A 307 2.74 -1.77 1.28
N GLY A 308 3.48 -2.84 1.04
CA GLY A 308 4.35 -3.50 2.02
C GLY A 308 3.63 -4.53 2.88
N THR A 309 4.07 -4.67 4.13
CA THR A 309 3.62 -5.74 5.04
C THR A 309 3.12 -5.16 6.36
N ASN A 310 1.97 -5.63 6.84
CA ASN A 310 1.44 -5.36 8.16
C ASN A 310 2.18 -6.23 9.22
N PHE A 311 3.42 -5.86 9.53
CA PHE A 311 4.24 -6.62 10.49
C PHE A 311 3.65 -6.64 11.90
N GLY A 312 3.77 -7.78 12.57
CA GLY A 312 3.22 -7.96 13.91
C GLY A 312 1.70 -8.08 13.88
N ARG A 313 1.02 -7.25 14.66
CA ARG A 313 -0.43 -7.30 14.89
C ARG A 313 -1.15 -6.04 14.43
N THR A 314 -0.59 -5.34 13.45
CA THR A 314 -1.00 -3.97 13.09
C THR A 314 -2.08 -3.88 12.00
N THR A 315 -2.67 -4.99 11.59
CA THR A 315 -3.80 -5.00 10.64
C THR A 315 -5.07 -4.47 11.27
N SER A 316 -5.97 -3.89 10.46
CA SER A 316 -7.38 -3.79 10.86
C SER A 316 -8.07 -5.16 10.84
N SER A 317 -9.31 -5.22 11.35
CA SER A 317 -10.12 -6.44 11.42
C SER A 317 -10.10 -7.22 10.09
N PHE A 318 -9.62 -8.46 10.09
CA PHE A 318 -9.54 -9.39 8.95
C PHE A 318 -8.61 -9.00 7.79
N SER A 319 -8.05 -7.80 7.76
CA SER A 319 -7.01 -7.42 6.78
C SER A 319 -5.82 -8.40 6.82
N THR A 320 -5.30 -8.75 5.65
CA THR A 320 -4.18 -9.68 5.51
C THR A 320 -2.86 -9.08 5.99
N THR A 321 -1.86 -9.94 6.19
CA THR A 321 -0.50 -9.52 6.50
C THR A 321 0.16 -8.81 5.32
N GLN A 322 -0.04 -9.26 4.07
CA GLN A 322 0.37 -8.45 2.92
C GLN A 322 -0.53 -7.22 2.79
N TYR A 323 0.03 -6.11 2.28
CA TYR A 323 -0.72 -4.90 2.00
C TYR A 323 -0.40 -4.39 0.59
N TYR A 324 -1.39 -4.33 -0.30
CA TYR A 324 -1.25 -3.80 -1.67
C TYR A 324 -0.09 -4.43 -2.48
N ASP A 325 0.01 -5.76 -2.51
CA ASP A 325 1.05 -6.46 -3.28
C ASP A 325 1.00 -6.18 -4.81
N GLU A 326 -0.17 -5.79 -5.31
CA GLU A 326 -0.39 -5.41 -6.70
C GLU A 326 -0.03 -3.95 -7.04
N ALA A 327 0.56 -3.19 -6.11
CA ALA A 327 1.04 -1.83 -6.32
C ALA A 327 2.19 -1.77 -7.36
N PRO A 328 2.57 -0.57 -7.87
CA PRO A 328 3.71 -0.39 -8.76
C PRO A 328 5.03 -0.97 -8.22
N ILE A 329 5.22 -0.96 -6.90
CA ILE A 329 6.25 -1.73 -6.20
C ILE A 329 5.52 -2.76 -5.33
N ASP A 330 5.85 -4.03 -5.51
CA ASP A 330 5.19 -5.12 -4.80
C ASP A 330 5.59 -5.24 -3.33
N GLU A 331 4.97 -6.13 -2.55
CA GLU A 331 5.19 -6.27 -1.09
C GLU A 331 6.69 -6.39 -0.73
N TYR A 332 7.42 -7.12 -1.58
CA TYR A 332 8.83 -7.46 -1.42
C TYR A 332 9.78 -6.34 -1.88
N GLY A 333 9.23 -5.23 -2.36
CA GLY A 333 9.98 -4.08 -2.84
C GLY A 333 10.42 -4.20 -4.30
N LEU A 334 9.93 -5.14 -5.10
CA LEU A 334 10.32 -5.32 -6.50
C LEU A 334 9.44 -4.49 -7.45
N GLU A 335 10.03 -3.93 -8.52
CA GLU A 335 9.31 -3.16 -9.54
C GLU A 335 8.32 -4.10 -10.27
N ARG A 336 7.02 -3.80 -10.23
CA ARG A 336 5.96 -4.61 -10.84
C ARG A 336 5.66 -4.09 -12.24
N GLU A 337 6.21 -4.77 -13.24
CA GLU A 337 6.08 -4.39 -14.64
C GLU A 337 4.88 -5.12 -15.29
N PRO A 338 4.06 -4.43 -16.11
CA PRO A 338 4.32 -3.12 -16.74
C PRO A 338 3.81 -1.93 -15.93
N LYS A 339 3.13 -2.14 -14.79
CA LYS A 339 2.47 -1.07 -14.03
C LYS A 339 3.43 0.05 -13.65
N TRP A 340 4.61 -0.30 -13.14
CA TRP A 340 5.64 0.68 -12.78
C TRP A 340 6.15 1.48 -13.99
N GLY A 341 6.51 0.80 -15.09
CA GLY A 341 7.05 1.42 -16.30
C GLY A 341 6.02 2.24 -17.07
N HIS A 342 4.78 1.74 -17.19
CA HIS A 342 3.70 2.43 -17.91
C HIS A 342 3.32 3.75 -17.23
N LEU A 343 3.22 3.76 -15.90
CA LEU A 343 2.96 4.99 -15.14
C LEU A 343 4.16 5.95 -15.19
N LYS A 344 5.38 5.43 -15.19
CA LYS A 344 6.58 6.24 -15.40
C LYS A 344 6.57 6.94 -16.74
N ASP A 345 6.11 6.28 -17.79
CA ASP A 345 6.01 6.88 -19.12
C ASP A 345 4.85 7.90 -19.19
N LEU A 346 3.73 7.63 -18.52
CA LEU A 346 2.69 8.64 -18.32
C LEU A 346 3.23 9.90 -17.65
N HIS A 347 4.01 9.78 -16.56
CA HIS A 347 4.62 10.93 -15.89
C HIS A 347 5.51 11.75 -16.83
N ARG A 348 6.27 11.09 -17.70
CA ARG A 348 7.10 11.78 -18.70
C ARG A 348 6.24 12.51 -19.73
N ALA A 349 5.15 11.91 -20.20
CA ALA A 349 4.23 12.54 -21.15
C ALA A 349 3.58 13.78 -20.54
N LEU A 350 3.12 13.69 -19.30
CA LEU A 350 2.56 14.82 -18.55
C LEU A 350 3.60 15.91 -18.30
N LYS A 351 4.86 15.56 -18.00
CA LYS A 351 5.97 16.53 -17.90
C LYS A 351 6.23 17.26 -19.21
N LEU A 352 6.15 16.59 -20.36
CA LEU A 352 6.25 17.26 -21.66
C LEU A 352 5.12 18.29 -21.87
N SER A 353 3.94 18.03 -21.30
CA SER A 353 2.74 18.91 -21.33
C SER A 353 2.70 19.94 -20.20
N GLN A 354 3.63 19.90 -19.24
CA GLN A 354 3.56 20.68 -17.99
C GLN A 354 3.38 22.19 -18.18
N LYS A 355 4.08 22.79 -19.15
CA LYS A 355 3.98 24.25 -19.38
C LYS A 355 2.56 24.63 -19.79
N ALA A 356 1.94 23.87 -20.69
CA ALA A 356 0.56 24.08 -21.11
C ALA A 356 -0.41 23.83 -19.94
N LEU A 357 -0.24 22.71 -19.23
CA LEU A 357 -1.07 22.35 -18.10
C LEU A 357 -1.04 23.38 -16.95
N LEU A 358 0.05 24.13 -16.76
CA LEU A 358 0.17 25.07 -15.63
C LEU A 358 -0.14 26.52 -15.99
N TRP A 359 -0.06 26.89 -17.26
CA TRP A 359 -0.15 28.29 -17.70
C TRP A 359 -1.09 28.52 -18.90
N GLY A 360 -1.58 27.45 -19.53
CA GLY A 360 -2.52 27.53 -20.64
C GLY A 360 -3.97 27.63 -20.17
N HIS A 361 -4.82 28.12 -21.06
CA HIS A 361 -6.27 28.18 -20.87
C HIS A 361 -6.88 26.82 -21.27
N PRO A 362 -7.61 26.15 -20.35
CA PRO A 362 -8.28 24.90 -20.67
C PRO A 362 -9.54 25.14 -21.52
N SER A 363 -9.78 24.30 -22.52
CA SER A 363 -11.06 24.18 -23.22
C SER A 363 -11.38 22.71 -23.49
N VAL A 364 -12.65 22.35 -23.51
CA VAL A 364 -13.13 20.98 -23.72
C VAL A 364 -14.12 20.96 -24.88
N TRP A 365 -13.89 20.03 -25.82
CA TRP A 365 -14.64 19.92 -27.07
C TRP A 365 -15.09 18.48 -27.24
N MET A 366 -16.36 18.25 -27.52
CA MET A 366 -16.85 16.92 -27.91
C MET A 366 -16.69 16.79 -29.44
N LEU A 367 -15.85 15.87 -29.90
CA LEU A 367 -15.73 15.58 -31.34
C LEU A 367 -16.81 14.59 -31.79
N THR A 368 -17.16 13.66 -30.92
CA THR A 368 -18.28 12.72 -31.09
C THR A 368 -18.98 12.55 -29.74
N LYS A 369 -20.01 11.69 -29.65
CA LYS A 369 -20.66 11.37 -28.37
C LYS A 369 -19.71 10.76 -27.33
N ASP A 370 -18.70 10.02 -27.78
CA ASP A 370 -17.80 9.24 -26.92
C ASP A 370 -16.37 9.82 -26.88
N VAL A 371 -16.02 10.70 -27.84
CA VAL A 371 -14.67 11.28 -27.94
C VAL A 371 -14.67 12.75 -27.54
N GLU A 372 -13.95 13.05 -26.47
CA GLU A 372 -13.70 14.41 -25.99
C GLU A 372 -12.24 14.82 -26.22
N VAL A 373 -12.01 16.12 -26.41
CA VAL A 373 -10.69 16.72 -26.52
C VAL A 373 -10.56 17.84 -25.50
N CYS A 374 -9.62 17.69 -24.58
CA CYS A 374 -9.22 18.74 -23.65
C CYS A 374 -7.95 19.41 -24.15
N ILE A 375 -7.99 20.72 -24.37
CA ILE A 375 -6.88 21.52 -24.90
C ILE A 375 -6.44 22.53 -23.84
N TYR A 376 -5.14 22.64 -23.62
CA TYR A 376 -4.52 23.73 -22.87
C TYR A 376 -3.70 24.56 -23.83
N ASP A 377 -4.13 25.77 -24.15
CA ASP A 377 -3.44 26.64 -25.10
C ASP A 377 -2.94 27.93 -24.46
N GLN A 378 -1.81 28.41 -24.97
CA GLN A 378 -1.28 29.73 -24.66
C GLN A 378 -0.69 30.32 -25.94
N PRO A 379 -1.54 30.89 -26.82
CA PRO A 379 -1.14 31.28 -28.17
C PRO A 379 0.05 32.23 -28.21
N ARG A 380 0.07 33.24 -27.31
CA ARG A 380 1.17 34.22 -27.19
C ARG A 380 2.54 33.60 -26.96
N ASN A 381 2.60 32.42 -26.34
CA ASN A 381 3.84 31.72 -26.00
C ASN A 381 4.10 30.48 -26.88
N ASN A 382 3.25 30.24 -27.88
CA ASN A 382 3.27 29.05 -28.73
C ASN A 382 3.34 27.74 -27.93
N VAL A 383 2.55 27.65 -26.85
CA VAL A 383 2.44 26.46 -26.00
C VAL A 383 1.04 25.88 -26.17
N CYS A 384 0.95 24.59 -26.43
CA CYS A 384 -0.31 23.88 -26.57
C CYS A 384 -0.13 22.44 -26.09
N ALA A 385 -1.04 21.89 -25.31
CA ALA A 385 -1.14 20.44 -25.09
C ALA A 385 -2.60 19.99 -25.26
N ALA A 386 -2.81 18.82 -25.85
CA ALA A 386 -4.14 18.23 -26.04
C ALA A 386 -4.20 16.81 -25.46
N PHE A 387 -5.38 16.46 -24.96
CA PHE A 387 -5.73 15.14 -24.45
C PHE A 387 -6.96 14.68 -25.22
N LEU A 388 -6.81 13.66 -26.05
CA LEU A 388 -7.89 13.06 -26.82
C LEU A 388 -8.35 11.82 -26.07
N THR A 389 -9.58 11.84 -25.56
CA THR A 389 -10.12 10.77 -24.72
C THR A 389 -11.25 10.06 -25.45
N ASN A 390 -11.12 8.74 -25.62
CA ASN A 390 -12.21 7.87 -26.05
C ASN A 390 -12.84 7.23 -24.81
N ASN A 391 -14.10 7.58 -24.52
CA ASN A 391 -14.87 7.04 -23.40
C ASN A 391 -15.66 5.77 -23.78
N ASN A 392 -15.64 5.35 -25.04
CA ASN A 392 -16.26 4.09 -25.46
C ASN A 392 -15.43 2.92 -24.95
N ASN A 393 -16.06 1.95 -24.29
CA ASN A 393 -15.37 0.81 -23.68
C ASN A 393 -14.98 -0.27 -24.69
N ASP A 394 -15.64 -0.32 -25.84
CA ASP A 394 -15.56 -1.46 -26.75
C ASP A 394 -14.95 -1.09 -28.10
N ASN A 395 -15.18 0.13 -28.57
CA ASN A 395 -14.88 0.52 -29.94
C ASN A 395 -13.68 1.47 -30.05
N VAL A 396 -12.80 1.16 -31.01
CA VAL A 396 -11.78 2.08 -31.49
C VAL A 396 -12.47 3.27 -32.16
N SER A 397 -11.96 4.49 -31.93
CA SER A 397 -12.45 5.70 -32.58
C SER A 397 -11.35 6.34 -33.43
N THR A 398 -11.69 6.72 -34.66
CA THR A 398 -10.82 7.53 -35.53
C THR A 398 -11.41 8.92 -35.67
N VAL A 399 -10.66 9.94 -35.26
CA VAL A 399 -11.12 11.34 -35.25
C VAL A 399 -10.13 12.28 -35.92
N LYS A 400 -10.65 13.35 -36.54
CA LYS A 400 -9.84 14.45 -37.08
C LYS A 400 -9.72 15.57 -36.05
N PHE A 401 -8.49 15.93 -35.68
CA PHE A 401 -8.20 17.05 -34.80
C PHE A 401 -7.09 17.91 -35.41
N ARG A 402 -7.37 19.21 -35.60
CA ARG A 402 -6.43 20.18 -36.22
C ARG A 402 -5.84 19.71 -37.56
N GLY A 403 -6.66 19.08 -38.39
CA GLY A 403 -6.27 18.60 -39.72
C GLY A 403 -5.51 17.27 -39.74
N HIS A 404 -5.25 16.66 -38.58
CA HIS A 404 -4.61 15.35 -38.47
C HIS A 404 -5.61 14.29 -38.00
N GLU A 405 -5.44 13.06 -38.47
CA GLU A 405 -6.24 11.91 -38.05
C GLU A 405 -5.57 11.17 -36.89
N TYR A 406 -6.37 10.80 -35.89
CA TYR A 406 -5.90 10.09 -34.70
C TYR A 406 -6.74 8.85 -34.45
N HIS A 407 -6.07 7.73 -34.17
CA HIS A 407 -6.70 6.48 -33.76
C HIS A 407 -6.64 6.35 -32.24
N LEU A 408 -7.80 6.17 -31.62
CA LEU A 408 -7.96 6.11 -30.18
C LEU A 408 -8.51 4.73 -29.80
N PRO A 409 -7.70 3.88 -29.12
CA PRO A 409 -8.19 2.63 -28.55
C PRO A 409 -9.41 2.85 -27.64
N PRO A 410 -10.22 1.81 -27.38
CA PRO A 410 -11.30 1.87 -26.40
C PRO A 410 -10.76 2.28 -25.03
N TYR A 411 -11.56 3.06 -24.30
CA TYR A 411 -11.28 3.51 -22.93
C TYR A 411 -9.85 4.04 -22.73
N SER A 412 -9.45 4.99 -23.59
CA SER A 412 -8.06 5.47 -23.64
C SER A 412 -7.94 6.99 -23.73
N VAL A 413 -6.80 7.52 -23.28
CA VAL A 413 -6.40 8.91 -23.44
C VAL A 413 -5.08 8.97 -24.21
N SER A 414 -5.07 9.67 -25.34
CA SER A 414 -3.86 10.03 -26.08
C SER A 414 -3.37 11.41 -25.67
N ILE A 415 -2.08 11.53 -25.33
CA ILE A 415 -1.45 12.78 -24.87
C ILE A 415 -0.59 13.38 -25.99
N LEU A 416 -0.90 14.63 -26.35
CA LEU A 416 -0.24 15.39 -27.40
C LEU A 416 0.38 16.66 -26.79
N PRO A 417 1.66 16.65 -26.36
CA PRO A 417 2.25 17.77 -25.65
C PRO A 417 2.41 19.04 -26.47
N ASP A 418 2.23 18.98 -27.79
CA ASP A 418 2.24 20.12 -28.73
C ASP A 418 0.94 20.26 -29.52
N CYS A 419 -0.13 19.57 -29.09
CA CYS A 419 -1.40 19.43 -29.80
C CYS A 419 -1.31 18.78 -31.19
N LYS A 420 -0.21 18.09 -31.51
CA LYS A 420 0.01 17.44 -32.81
C LYS A 420 0.52 16.01 -32.70
N THR A 421 1.57 15.78 -31.93
CA THR A 421 2.27 14.49 -31.86
C THR A 421 1.81 13.68 -30.65
N VAL A 422 1.25 12.50 -30.89
CA VAL A 422 0.94 11.55 -29.81
C VAL A 422 2.25 10.96 -29.26
N VAL A 423 2.52 11.19 -27.98
CA VAL A 423 3.73 10.65 -27.31
C VAL A 423 3.41 9.53 -26.32
N TYR A 424 2.13 9.37 -25.99
CA TYR A 424 1.63 8.39 -25.03
C TYR A 424 0.14 8.14 -25.25
N ASN A 425 -0.29 6.88 -25.12
CA ASN A 425 -1.69 6.48 -25.04
C ASN A 425 -1.83 5.48 -23.88
N THR A 426 -2.88 5.64 -23.08
CA THR A 426 -3.06 4.88 -21.83
C THR A 426 -3.31 3.40 -22.03
N MET A 427 -3.81 2.99 -23.21
CA MET A 427 -4.06 1.58 -23.56
C MET A 427 -2.92 0.96 -24.38
N THR A 428 -1.93 1.76 -24.81
CA THR A 428 -0.76 1.28 -25.54
C THR A 428 0.42 1.05 -24.60
N VAL A 429 0.53 -0.16 -24.04
CA VAL A 429 1.63 -0.52 -23.14
C VAL A 429 2.87 -0.88 -23.94
N VAL A 430 3.90 -0.04 -23.82
CA VAL A 430 5.23 -0.26 -24.42
C VAL A 430 6.31 -0.58 -23.38
N ALA A 431 5.98 -0.42 -22.10
CA ALA A 431 6.83 -0.86 -21.01
C ALA A 431 7.00 -2.39 -21.06
N GLN A 432 8.17 -2.87 -20.68
CA GLN A 432 8.37 -4.30 -20.48
C GLN A 432 7.39 -4.84 -19.42
N HIS A 433 7.19 -6.15 -19.39
CA HIS A 433 6.44 -6.85 -18.36
C HIS A 433 7.40 -7.72 -17.52
N ASN A 434 6.96 -8.14 -16.34
CA ASN A 434 7.66 -9.18 -15.59
C ASN A 434 6.71 -10.12 -14.85
N ALA A 435 7.19 -11.33 -14.57
CA ALA A 435 6.46 -12.31 -13.77
C ALA A 435 7.22 -12.59 -12.47
N ARG A 436 6.49 -12.69 -11.35
CA ARG A 436 7.07 -13.11 -10.08
C ARG A 436 7.27 -14.62 -10.09
N ARG A 437 8.44 -15.05 -9.62
CA ARG A 437 8.76 -16.46 -9.39
C ARG A 437 9.25 -16.65 -7.96
N LEU A 438 8.71 -17.67 -7.30
CA LEU A 438 9.09 -18.09 -5.96
C LEU A 438 9.90 -19.36 -6.06
N VAL A 439 11.11 -19.35 -5.50
CA VAL A 439 12.04 -20.49 -5.59
C VAL A 439 12.38 -20.96 -4.18
N LYS A 440 12.17 -22.26 -3.91
CA LYS A 440 12.54 -22.90 -2.65
C LYS A 440 14.04 -22.76 -2.42
N SER A 441 14.43 -22.23 -1.26
CA SER A 441 15.83 -22.08 -0.87
C SER A 441 16.42 -23.43 -0.45
N ARG A 442 17.57 -23.82 -1.00
CA ARG A 442 18.22 -25.08 -0.60
C ARG A 442 18.92 -24.92 0.75
N LEU A 443 19.62 -23.81 0.97
CA LEU A 443 20.33 -23.50 2.21
C LEU A 443 19.38 -23.36 3.39
N ALA A 444 18.27 -22.63 3.24
CA ALA A 444 17.33 -22.43 4.33
C ALA A 444 16.64 -23.73 4.77
N HIS A 445 16.51 -24.71 3.87
CA HIS A 445 15.97 -26.03 4.18
C HIS A 445 17.02 -27.05 4.63
N TRP A 446 18.29 -26.67 4.67
CA TRP A 446 19.35 -27.60 5.03
C TRP A 446 19.22 -28.02 6.50
N ASN A 447 18.92 -29.31 6.73
CA ASN A 447 18.80 -29.93 8.06
C ASN A 447 17.81 -29.20 8.99
N LEU A 448 16.65 -28.78 8.47
CA LEU A 448 15.56 -28.26 9.30
C LEU A 448 15.08 -29.34 10.27
N ARG A 449 15.00 -28.99 11.55
CA ARG A 449 14.52 -29.88 12.61
C ARG A 449 13.51 -29.14 13.44
N TRP A 450 12.28 -29.63 13.39
CA TRP A 450 11.16 -29.03 14.10
C TRP A 450 11.04 -29.58 15.51
N GLU A 451 10.77 -28.68 16.43
CA GLU A 451 10.38 -28.99 17.80
C GLU A 451 9.03 -28.34 18.09
N LYS A 452 8.29 -28.91 19.05
CA LYS A 452 6.99 -28.42 19.46
C LYS A 452 6.87 -28.26 20.98
N TYR A 453 6.05 -27.31 21.37
CA TYR A 453 5.62 -27.04 22.74
C TYR A 453 4.10 -26.81 22.73
N ARG A 454 3.35 -27.59 23.51
CA ARG A 454 1.89 -27.44 23.61
C ARG A 454 1.57 -26.33 24.60
N GLU A 455 0.75 -25.38 24.20
CA GLU A 455 0.24 -24.33 25.08
C GLU A 455 -0.61 -24.94 26.21
N VAL A 456 -0.55 -24.35 27.40
CA VAL A 456 -1.30 -24.87 28.55
C VAL A 456 -2.76 -24.43 28.45
N ILE A 457 -3.68 -25.39 28.48
CA ILE A 457 -5.13 -25.10 28.43
C ILE A 457 -5.65 -24.98 29.87
N PRO A 458 -6.10 -23.80 30.31
CA PRO A 458 -6.64 -23.64 31.65
C PRO A 458 -7.99 -24.34 31.79
N THR A 459 -8.18 -25.13 32.84
CA THR A 459 -9.47 -25.79 33.17
C THR A 459 -10.26 -25.01 34.23
N GLN A 460 -9.62 -24.11 34.97
CA GLN A 460 -10.24 -23.20 35.91
C GLN A 460 -9.38 -21.96 36.10
N LEU A 461 -9.97 -20.79 35.93
CA LEU A 461 -9.35 -19.50 36.24
C LEU A 461 -10.07 -18.84 37.42
N GLY A 462 -9.31 -18.06 38.21
CA GLY A 462 -9.86 -17.22 39.28
C GLY A 462 -10.52 -15.94 38.76
N TYR A 463 -11.03 -15.10 39.67
CA TYR A 463 -11.70 -13.81 39.38
C TYR A 463 -12.93 -13.95 38.46
N PHE A 464 -14.04 -14.38 39.06
CA PHE A 464 -15.28 -14.63 38.34
C PHE A 464 -16.06 -13.33 38.04
N SER A 465 -16.54 -13.18 36.82
CA SER A 465 -17.65 -12.29 36.50
C SER A 465 -18.91 -13.08 36.22
N TRP A 466 -20.07 -12.49 36.49
CA TRP A 466 -21.37 -13.14 36.29
C TRP A 466 -21.60 -13.63 34.85
N LYS A 467 -21.00 -12.94 33.86
CA LYS A 467 -21.02 -13.30 32.43
C LYS A 467 -19.63 -13.16 31.79
N PRO A 468 -19.39 -13.71 30.58
CA PRO A 468 -18.15 -13.48 29.84
C PRO A 468 -17.88 -11.99 29.61
N LYS A 469 -16.63 -11.57 29.77
CA LYS A 469 -16.18 -10.20 29.48
C LYS A 469 -16.04 -9.98 27.98
N GLU A 470 -16.19 -8.73 27.56
CA GLU A 470 -15.95 -8.30 26.19
C GLU A 470 -14.46 -8.38 25.86
N LEU A 471 -14.12 -8.85 24.66
CA LEU A 471 -12.77 -9.27 24.29
C LEU A 471 -11.80 -8.10 24.05
N TYR A 472 -12.24 -6.99 23.45
CA TYR A 472 -11.38 -5.83 23.23
C TYR A 472 -10.92 -5.19 24.55
N LEU A 473 -11.83 -4.96 25.50
CA LEU A 473 -11.55 -4.41 26.83
C LEU A 473 -10.74 -5.37 27.70
N LEU A 474 -10.92 -6.67 27.49
CA LEU A 474 -10.15 -7.68 28.20
C LEU A 474 -8.69 -7.68 27.72
N THR A 475 -8.47 -7.74 26.41
CA THR A 475 -7.12 -7.83 25.80
C THR A 475 -6.38 -6.49 25.75
N LYS A 476 -7.11 -5.39 25.66
CA LYS A 476 -6.58 -4.02 25.49
C LYS A 476 -5.56 -3.89 24.35
N ASP A 477 -5.72 -4.69 23.29
CA ASP A 477 -4.80 -4.76 22.14
C ASP A 477 -3.35 -5.20 22.49
N THR A 478 -3.13 -5.70 23.70
CA THR A 478 -1.80 -6.18 24.14
C THR A 478 -1.46 -7.57 23.60
N THR A 479 -2.49 -8.32 23.22
CA THR A 479 -2.49 -9.66 22.61
C THR A 479 -3.78 -9.83 21.81
N ASP A 480 -3.82 -10.80 20.90
CA ASP A 480 -5.05 -11.20 20.24
C ASP A 480 -5.94 -12.08 21.13
N TYR A 481 -5.39 -12.67 22.20
CA TYR A 481 -5.98 -13.83 22.86
C TYR A 481 -6.50 -13.53 24.26
N ALA A 482 -7.67 -14.10 24.60
CA ALA A 482 -8.10 -14.21 25.99
C ALA A 482 -8.89 -15.50 26.24
N TRP A 483 -8.62 -16.10 27.39
CA TRP A 483 -9.27 -17.29 27.91
C TRP A 483 -10.54 -16.94 28.69
N TYR A 484 -11.53 -17.81 28.57
CA TYR A 484 -12.78 -17.80 29.32
C TYR A 484 -13.01 -19.21 29.87
N THR A 485 -13.17 -19.36 31.19
CA THR A 485 -13.45 -20.67 31.80
C THR A 485 -14.71 -20.64 32.63
N THR A 486 -15.55 -21.65 32.49
CA THR A 486 -16.67 -21.91 33.39
C THR A 486 -16.73 -23.41 33.73
N LYS A 487 -17.42 -23.75 34.81
CA LYS A 487 -17.60 -25.12 35.26
C LYS A 487 -19.07 -25.45 35.38
N ILE A 488 -19.41 -26.70 35.05
CA ILE A 488 -20.75 -27.22 35.18
C ILE A 488 -20.70 -28.56 35.89
N GLN A 489 -21.69 -28.80 36.74
CA GLN A 489 -21.91 -30.10 37.35
C GLN A 489 -23.02 -30.81 36.60
N VAL A 490 -22.73 -32.02 36.10
CA VAL A 490 -23.65 -32.78 35.26
C VAL A 490 -24.08 -34.04 35.99
N LYS A 491 -25.40 -34.29 36.12
CA LYS A 491 -25.89 -35.53 36.72
C LYS A 491 -25.93 -36.62 35.65
N LYS A 492 -25.68 -37.87 36.05
CA LYS A 492 -25.72 -39.02 35.13
C LYS A 492 -27.06 -39.15 34.39
N GLN A 493 -28.15 -38.73 35.04
CA GLN A 493 -29.51 -38.76 34.48
C GLN A 493 -29.72 -37.75 33.35
N ASP A 494 -28.94 -36.68 33.30
CA ASP A 494 -29.05 -35.62 32.28
C ASP A 494 -28.39 -36.02 30.95
N LEU A 495 -27.56 -37.07 30.99
CA LEU A 495 -26.83 -37.61 29.84
C LEU A 495 -27.65 -38.67 29.08
N GLY A 496 -27.41 -38.80 27.78
CA GLY A 496 -27.97 -39.87 26.95
C GLY A 496 -28.30 -39.49 25.51
N PHE A 497 -28.25 -38.21 25.17
CA PHE A 497 -28.35 -37.73 23.78
C PHE A 497 -27.03 -37.04 23.37
N PRO A 498 -26.76 -36.90 22.06
CA PRO A 498 -25.67 -36.08 21.57
C PRO A 498 -25.77 -34.65 22.11
N LEU A 499 -24.69 -34.16 22.73
CA LEU A 499 -24.62 -32.83 23.32
C LEU A 499 -23.91 -31.87 22.36
N VAL A 500 -24.39 -30.63 22.30
CA VAL A 500 -23.80 -29.57 21.51
C VAL A 500 -23.51 -28.37 22.41
N LEU A 501 -22.26 -27.89 22.38
CA LEU A 501 -21.91 -26.58 22.93
C LEU A 501 -22.23 -25.53 21.87
N GLU A 502 -23.06 -24.57 22.25
CA GLU A 502 -23.39 -23.40 21.43
C GLU A 502 -22.82 -22.13 22.07
N VAL A 503 -22.04 -21.35 21.32
CA VAL A 503 -21.51 -20.06 21.79
C VAL A 503 -21.72 -19.00 20.73
N ALA A 504 -22.55 -18.00 21.04
CA ALA A 504 -22.73 -16.81 20.22
C ALA A 504 -21.62 -15.79 20.55
N SER A 505 -20.93 -15.29 19.53
CA SER A 505 -19.83 -14.34 19.65
C SER A 505 -20.00 -13.16 18.70
N LEU A 506 -19.56 -11.98 19.13
CA LEU A 506 -19.47 -10.78 18.29
C LEU A 506 -18.12 -10.66 17.56
N GLY A 507 -17.28 -11.70 17.66
CA GLY A 507 -16.04 -11.85 16.90
C GLY A 507 -14.80 -12.15 17.74
N HIS A 508 -13.62 -12.32 17.12
CA HIS A 508 -13.45 -12.53 15.68
C HIS A 508 -13.30 -14.02 15.35
N ALA A 509 -12.62 -14.78 16.20
CA ALA A 509 -12.56 -16.23 16.14
C ALA A 509 -12.54 -16.84 17.56
N MET A 510 -12.81 -18.15 17.66
CA MET A 510 -12.85 -18.86 18.92
C MET A 510 -12.43 -20.32 18.77
N LEU A 511 -11.64 -20.82 19.72
CA LEU A 511 -11.42 -22.24 19.97
C LEU A 511 -12.17 -22.65 21.23
N ALA A 512 -12.79 -23.84 21.23
CA ALA A 512 -13.44 -24.40 22.40
C ALA A 512 -12.76 -25.69 22.86
N PHE A 513 -12.71 -25.84 24.18
CA PHE A 513 -12.15 -26.98 24.87
C PHE A 513 -13.12 -27.45 25.97
N VAL A 514 -13.26 -28.76 26.10
CA VAL A 514 -14.04 -29.40 27.16
C VAL A 514 -13.12 -30.34 27.92
N ASN A 515 -13.05 -30.18 29.25
CA ASN A 515 -12.15 -30.96 30.11
C ASN A 515 -10.68 -30.94 29.66
N GLY A 516 -10.23 -29.82 29.08
CA GLY A 516 -8.85 -29.63 28.57
C GLY A 516 -8.61 -30.14 27.15
N GLU A 517 -9.61 -30.74 26.51
CA GLU A 517 -9.53 -31.33 25.18
C GLU A 517 -10.22 -30.44 24.14
N PHE A 518 -9.58 -30.24 22.99
CA PHE A 518 -10.13 -29.43 21.90
C PHE A 518 -11.37 -30.10 21.30
N VAL A 519 -12.43 -29.33 21.08
CA VAL A 519 -13.70 -29.83 20.53
C VAL A 519 -14.13 -29.12 19.24
N GLY A 520 -13.53 -27.96 18.92
CA GLY A 520 -13.75 -27.29 17.64
C GLY A 520 -13.50 -25.78 17.69
N SER A 521 -13.70 -25.14 16.54
CA SER A 521 -13.46 -23.71 16.34
C SER A 521 -14.53 -23.08 15.44
N ALA A 522 -14.66 -21.76 15.51
CA ALA A 522 -15.49 -20.97 14.61
C ALA A 522 -14.95 -19.54 14.51
N HIS A 523 -15.32 -18.83 13.45
CA HIS A 523 -14.93 -17.46 13.21
C HIS A 523 -15.99 -16.70 12.41
N GLY A 524 -15.95 -15.37 12.50
CA GLY A 524 -16.68 -14.49 11.59
C GLY A 524 -15.90 -14.23 10.30
N SER A 525 -16.34 -13.23 9.54
CA SER A 525 -15.69 -12.73 8.34
C SER A 525 -15.39 -11.23 8.45
N HIS A 526 -14.73 -10.68 7.42
CA HIS A 526 -14.52 -9.24 7.31
C HIS A 526 -15.84 -8.48 7.36
N ASP A 527 -16.92 -8.96 6.73
CA ASP A 527 -18.20 -8.25 6.65
C ASP A 527 -19.08 -8.50 7.87
N ASP A 528 -19.26 -9.76 8.27
CA ASP A 528 -19.98 -10.15 9.48
C ASP A 528 -19.02 -10.77 10.49
N LYS A 529 -18.66 -9.97 11.49
CA LYS A 529 -17.69 -10.33 12.51
C LYS A 529 -18.29 -11.31 13.52
N SER A 530 -19.63 -11.36 13.60
CA SER A 530 -20.36 -12.21 14.53
C SER A 530 -20.43 -13.64 14.01
N PHE A 531 -20.51 -14.61 14.92
CA PHE A 531 -20.68 -16.01 14.56
C PHE A 531 -21.27 -16.80 15.73
N VAL A 532 -21.75 -18.01 15.43
CA VAL A 532 -22.18 -18.98 16.45
C VAL A 532 -21.34 -20.24 16.30
N LEU A 533 -20.54 -20.54 17.31
CA LEU A 533 -19.86 -21.83 17.41
C LEU A 533 -20.89 -22.88 17.81
N LYS A 534 -21.03 -23.96 17.02
CA LYS A 534 -21.83 -25.13 17.38
C LYS A 534 -20.98 -26.38 17.20
N VAL A 535 -20.57 -26.99 18.31
CA VAL A 535 -19.65 -28.14 18.28
C VAL A 535 -20.19 -29.28 19.14
N PRO A 536 -20.13 -30.54 18.66
CA PRO A 536 -20.44 -31.70 19.48
C PRO A 536 -19.48 -31.80 20.67
N ILE A 537 -20.01 -32.13 21.84
CA ILE A 537 -19.20 -32.27 23.07
C ILE A 537 -19.50 -33.57 23.78
N GLN A 538 -18.56 -34.00 24.62
CA GLN A 538 -18.73 -35.11 25.55
C GLN A 538 -18.53 -34.63 26.97
N LEU A 539 -19.50 -34.91 27.83
CA LEU A 539 -19.48 -34.57 29.26
C LEU A 539 -19.52 -35.84 30.10
N LYS A 540 -18.85 -35.82 31.24
CA LYS A 540 -18.87 -36.91 32.23
C LYS A 540 -19.79 -36.55 33.40
N PRO A 541 -20.34 -37.54 34.14
CA PRO A 541 -20.98 -37.25 35.42
C PRO A 541 -20.04 -36.51 36.37
N GLY A 542 -20.58 -35.53 37.10
CA GLY A 542 -19.82 -34.65 37.99
C GLY A 542 -19.31 -33.39 37.29
N ASP A 543 -18.15 -32.91 37.71
CA ASP A 543 -17.59 -31.64 37.25
C ASP A 543 -17.01 -31.73 35.83
N ASN A 544 -17.41 -30.77 35.00
CA ASN A 544 -16.84 -30.55 33.68
C ASN A 544 -16.39 -29.09 33.54
N SER A 545 -15.24 -28.87 32.92
CA SER A 545 -14.76 -27.53 32.58
C SER A 545 -15.05 -27.23 31.12
N ILE A 546 -15.63 -26.06 30.85
CA ILE A 546 -15.77 -25.48 29.53
C ILE A 546 -14.79 -24.32 29.44
N THR A 547 -13.88 -24.39 28.46
CA THR A 547 -12.85 -23.37 28.24
C THR A 547 -12.96 -22.85 26.81
N LEU A 548 -13.01 -21.55 26.64
CA LEU A 548 -13.01 -20.87 25.35
C LEU A 548 -11.75 -20.01 25.24
N LEU A 549 -11.13 -20.02 24.06
CA LEU A 549 -10.10 -19.06 23.69
C LEU A 549 -10.67 -18.14 22.61
N GLY A 550 -10.96 -16.90 22.96
CA GLY A 550 -11.31 -15.88 21.98
C GLY A 550 -10.04 -15.30 21.34
N SER A 551 -10.05 -15.11 20.02
CA SER A 551 -8.96 -14.44 19.30
C SER A 551 -9.44 -13.28 18.42
N LEU A 552 -8.65 -12.21 18.43
CA LEU A 552 -8.86 -11.01 17.62
C LEU A 552 -8.05 -11.07 16.32
N MET A 553 -8.69 -10.63 15.23
CA MET A 553 -8.04 -10.44 13.92
C MET A 553 -7.78 -8.96 13.59
N GLY A 554 -7.31 -8.17 14.57
CA GLY A 554 -7.21 -6.71 14.47
C GLY A 554 -8.46 -5.99 15.01
N LEU A 555 -8.38 -4.68 15.15
CA LEU A 555 -9.45 -3.77 15.59
C LEU A 555 -10.10 -3.08 14.37
N PRO A 556 -11.38 -2.67 14.48
CA PRO A 556 -12.07 -1.96 13.41
C PRO A 556 -11.44 -0.60 13.14
N ASP A 557 -11.34 -0.24 11.87
CA ASP A 557 -10.63 0.94 11.38
C ASP A 557 -11.53 1.98 10.71
N SER A 558 -12.81 1.67 10.51
CA SER A 558 -13.74 2.49 9.74
C SER A 558 -15.13 2.60 10.38
N GLY A 559 -15.86 3.63 10.00
CA GLY A 559 -17.20 3.93 10.52
C GLY A 559 -17.22 4.80 11.78
N ALA A 560 -18.42 5.21 12.17
CA ALA A 560 -18.63 6.04 13.37
C ALA A 560 -18.59 5.19 14.65
N ARG A 561 -18.26 5.87 15.78
CA ARG A 561 -18.30 5.31 17.15
C ARG A 561 -17.43 4.07 17.33
N LEU A 562 -16.19 4.12 16.81
CA LEU A 562 -15.22 3.02 16.93
C LEU A 562 -14.96 2.63 18.39
N GLU A 563 -14.98 3.60 19.31
CA GLU A 563 -14.80 3.37 20.75
C GLU A 563 -15.90 2.50 21.40
N LYS A 564 -17.03 2.30 20.70
CA LYS A 564 -18.18 1.52 21.14
C LYS A 564 -18.33 0.18 20.42
N ARG A 565 -17.31 -0.28 19.70
CA ARG A 565 -17.34 -1.61 19.07
C ARG A 565 -17.01 -2.70 20.09
N TYR A 566 -17.64 -3.87 19.95
CA TYR A 566 -17.54 -4.99 20.89
C TYR A 566 -17.13 -6.25 20.11
N ALA A 567 -16.34 -7.11 20.74
CA ALA A 567 -16.01 -8.45 20.27
C ALA A 567 -16.07 -9.46 21.44
N GLY A 568 -16.03 -10.74 21.11
CA GLY A 568 -16.01 -11.83 22.07
C GLY A 568 -17.37 -12.46 22.38
N PRO A 569 -17.39 -13.44 23.30
CA PRO A 569 -18.58 -14.21 23.63
C PRO A 569 -19.70 -13.32 24.18
N ARG A 570 -20.91 -13.51 23.66
CA ARG A 570 -22.15 -12.80 24.06
C ARG A 570 -23.15 -13.73 24.74
N GLY A 571 -23.13 -15.01 24.38
CA GLY A 571 -23.95 -16.04 25.03
C GLY A 571 -23.36 -17.43 24.84
N ALA A 572 -23.68 -18.34 25.77
CA ALA A 572 -23.23 -19.73 25.73
C ALA A 572 -24.30 -20.66 26.32
N SER A 573 -24.52 -21.81 25.71
CA SER A 573 -25.48 -22.82 26.19
C SER A 573 -25.04 -24.23 25.79
N ILE A 574 -25.62 -25.24 26.46
CA ILE A 574 -25.48 -26.65 26.08
C ILE A 574 -26.86 -27.20 25.72
N ILE A 575 -26.94 -27.78 24.53
CA ILE A 575 -28.16 -28.36 23.97
C ILE A 575 -28.03 -29.89 23.98
N GLY A 576 -29.16 -30.58 24.15
CA GLY A 576 -29.22 -32.05 24.12
C GLY A 576 -29.24 -32.73 25.50
N MET A 577 -29.28 -31.95 26.59
CA MET A 577 -29.49 -32.50 27.94
C MET A 577 -30.93 -32.99 28.09
N LYS A 578 -31.13 -34.13 28.77
CA LYS A 578 -32.47 -34.69 29.02
C LYS A 578 -33.37 -33.77 29.84
N SER A 579 -32.78 -32.96 30.72
CA SER A 579 -33.46 -31.94 31.53
C SER A 579 -33.83 -30.68 30.76
N GLY A 580 -33.51 -30.61 29.46
CA GLY A 580 -33.62 -29.40 28.64
C GLY A 580 -32.30 -28.62 28.56
N PRO A 581 -32.19 -27.63 27.66
CA PRO A 581 -30.97 -26.87 27.44
C PRO A 581 -30.46 -26.18 28.71
N ILE A 582 -29.14 -26.16 28.89
CA ILE A 582 -28.48 -25.45 30.01
C ILE A 582 -27.95 -24.12 29.50
N GLU A 583 -28.39 -23.03 30.13
CA GLU A 583 -27.90 -21.68 29.86
C GLU A 583 -26.61 -21.40 30.64
N LEU A 584 -25.50 -21.13 29.94
CA LEU A 584 -24.17 -20.92 30.53
C LEU A 584 -23.75 -19.45 30.58
N THR A 585 -24.45 -18.55 29.90
CA THR A 585 -24.07 -17.13 29.85
C THR A 585 -23.92 -16.52 31.23
N TYR A 586 -24.77 -16.93 32.18
CA TYR A 586 -24.80 -16.42 33.54
C TYR A 586 -24.32 -17.44 34.59
N ASN A 587 -23.31 -18.24 34.23
CA ASN A 587 -22.81 -19.36 35.04
C ASN A 587 -21.52 -19.03 35.82
N GLY A 588 -21.09 -17.77 35.84
CA GLY A 588 -19.80 -17.37 36.39
C GLY A 588 -18.63 -17.76 35.47
N TRP A 589 -17.80 -16.77 35.12
CA TRP A 589 -16.73 -16.92 34.14
C TRP A 589 -15.41 -16.36 34.66
N GLY A 590 -14.38 -17.20 34.70
CA GLY A 590 -12.98 -16.81 34.93
C GLY A 590 -12.32 -16.37 33.63
N HIS A 591 -11.34 -15.46 33.70
CA HIS A 591 -10.71 -14.85 32.53
C HIS A 591 -9.19 -14.76 32.67
N LYS A 592 -8.45 -14.95 31.57
CA LYS A 592 -6.99 -14.71 31.51
C LYS A 592 -6.64 -14.09 30.16
N VAL A 593 -5.89 -13.00 30.16
CA VAL A 593 -5.40 -12.33 28.94
C VAL A 593 -4.11 -13.01 28.49
N GLY A 594 -3.98 -13.26 27.20
CA GLY A 594 -2.75 -13.79 26.59
C GLY A 594 -2.54 -15.30 26.74
N LEU A 595 -1.44 -15.76 26.15
CA LEU A 595 -0.98 -17.15 26.18
C LEU A 595 0.31 -17.27 27.02
N ASP A 596 0.55 -18.42 27.65
CA ASP A 596 1.79 -18.62 28.42
C ASP A 596 3.02 -18.58 27.51
N GLY A 597 2.89 -19.02 26.25
CA GLY A 597 3.96 -18.87 25.26
C GLY A 597 4.28 -17.40 24.91
N GLU A 598 3.28 -16.51 24.94
CA GLU A 598 3.50 -15.06 24.75
C GLU A 598 4.21 -14.45 25.97
N ASP A 599 3.76 -14.78 27.17
CA ASP A 599 4.35 -14.32 28.44
C ASP A 599 5.80 -14.79 28.61
N ALA A 600 6.07 -16.05 28.24
CA ALA A 600 7.41 -16.62 28.22
C ALA A 600 8.27 -16.09 27.05
N GLN A 601 7.67 -15.37 26.09
CA GLN A 601 8.29 -14.87 24.87
C GLN A 601 9.05 -15.97 24.10
N VAL A 602 8.40 -17.13 23.91
CA VAL A 602 9.04 -18.34 23.35
C VAL A 602 9.58 -18.16 21.93
N TYR A 603 9.16 -17.09 21.25
CA TYR A 603 9.63 -16.61 19.96
C TYR A 603 11.01 -15.92 19.98
N THR A 604 11.61 -15.71 21.16
CA THR A 604 12.97 -15.20 21.33
C THR A 604 13.94 -16.31 21.75
N GLU A 605 15.24 -16.13 21.50
CA GLU A 605 16.28 -17.08 21.94
C GLU A 605 16.23 -17.37 23.45
N ASN A 606 16.06 -16.31 24.26
CA ASN A 606 16.02 -16.42 25.71
C ASN A 606 14.70 -17.03 26.20
N GLY A 607 13.56 -16.57 25.67
CA GLY A 607 12.24 -17.08 26.04
C GLY A 607 12.04 -18.53 25.62
N SER A 608 12.59 -18.94 24.47
CA SER A 608 12.55 -20.33 24.00
C SER A 608 13.17 -21.32 24.99
N ARG A 609 14.12 -20.88 25.85
CA ARG A 609 14.74 -21.73 26.88
C ARG A 609 13.88 -21.90 28.14
N ARG A 610 12.81 -21.10 28.30
CA ARG A 610 11.92 -21.13 29.47
C ARG A 610 10.90 -22.26 29.42
N VAL A 611 10.71 -22.88 28.25
CA VAL A 611 9.75 -23.97 28.05
C VAL A 611 10.45 -25.24 27.58
N ARG A 612 9.84 -26.40 27.85
CA ARG A 612 10.37 -27.69 27.42
C ARG A 612 9.85 -28.03 26.03
N TRP A 613 10.75 -27.96 25.05
CA TRP A 613 10.48 -28.37 23.68
C TRP A 613 10.64 -29.88 23.50
N THR A 614 9.84 -30.44 22.60
CA THR A 614 9.89 -31.86 22.25
C THR A 614 10.07 -32.00 20.74
N LYS A 615 10.78 -33.04 20.28
CA LYS A 615 10.97 -33.28 18.85
C LYS A 615 9.62 -33.53 18.16
N LEU A 616 9.48 -33.02 16.94
CA LEU A 616 8.30 -33.27 16.13
C LEU A 616 8.30 -34.74 15.65
N GLN A 617 7.53 -35.61 16.32
CA GLN A 617 7.27 -36.99 15.88
C GLN A 617 5.89 -37.15 15.23
N LYS A 618 4.92 -36.37 15.74
CA LYS A 618 3.55 -36.27 15.23
C LYS A 618 3.16 -34.79 15.24
N PRO A 619 2.23 -34.36 14.37
CA PRO A 619 1.57 -33.06 14.47
C PRO A 619 1.23 -32.65 15.91
N GLY A 620 1.33 -31.35 16.18
CA GLY A 620 0.76 -30.75 17.38
C GLY A 620 -0.76 -30.88 17.38
N ARG A 621 -1.35 -30.81 18.57
CA ARG A 621 -2.80 -30.60 18.71
C ARG A 621 -3.09 -29.11 18.51
N ALA A 622 -4.36 -28.72 18.49
CA ALA A 622 -4.75 -27.31 18.51
C ALA A 622 -3.98 -26.55 19.61
N LEU A 623 -3.59 -25.31 19.28
CA LEU A 623 -2.77 -24.43 20.12
C LEU A 623 -1.38 -25.01 20.47
N THR A 624 -0.54 -25.13 19.45
CA THR A 624 0.84 -25.61 19.57
C THR A 624 1.83 -24.56 19.05
N TRP A 625 2.91 -24.36 19.79
CA TRP A 625 4.08 -23.63 19.32
C TRP A 625 5.04 -24.58 18.61
N TYR A 626 5.54 -24.16 17.47
CA TYR A 626 6.61 -24.83 16.75
C TYR A 626 7.85 -23.95 16.69
N LYS A 627 9.03 -24.55 16.68
CA LYS A 627 10.26 -23.86 16.34
C LYS A 627 11.18 -24.68 15.47
N THR A 628 12.03 -23.97 14.72
CA THR A 628 13.14 -24.53 13.97
C THR A 628 14.25 -23.50 13.81
N TYR A 629 15.41 -23.94 13.34
CA TYR A 629 16.52 -23.05 12.99
C TYR A 629 16.86 -23.23 11.51
N MET A 630 16.75 -22.16 10.75
CA MET A 630 17.07 -22.13 9.31
C MET A 630 18.35 -21.33 9.04
N PHE A 631 19.10 -21.71 8.01
CA PHE A 631 20.18 -20.87 7.50
C PHE A 631 19.62 -19.74 6.63
N ASN A 632 20.46 -18.74 6.33
CA ASN A 632 20.10 -17.69 5.39
C ASN A 632 19.79 -18.28 4.00
N PRO A 633 18.68 -17.85 3.36
CA PRO A 633 18.44 -18.15 1.96
C PRO A 633 19.52 -17.58 1.05
N GLU A 634 19.73 -18.21 -0.10
CA GLU A 634 20.76 -17.83 -1.07
C GLU A 634 20.56 -16.41 -1.61
N GLY A 635 21.67 -15.78 -2.01
CA GLY A 635 21.66 -14.51 -2.72
C GLY A 635 21.14 -13.32 -1.89
N ARG A 636 20.66 -12.30 -2.60
CA ARG A 636 20.23 -11.01 -2.03
C ARG A 636 18.76 -10.68 -2.28
N ASN A 637 18.04 -11.51 -3.04
CA ASN A 637 16.65 -11.22 -3.36
C ASN A 637 15.76 -11.39 -2.10
N PRO A 638 14.55 -10.81 -2.08
CA PRO A 638 13.64 -10.92 -0.95
C PRO A 638 13.30 -12.36 -0.57
N VAL A 639 12.85 -12.56 0.66
CA VAL A 639 12.54 -13.88 1.23
C VAL A 639 11.08 -13.91 1.66
N ALA A 640 10.45 -15.06 1.48
CA ALA A 640 9.12 -15.34 2.00
C ALA A 640 9.10 -16.71 2.70
N VAL A 641 8.14 -16.92 3.58
CA VAL A 641 7.75 -18.24 4.06
C VAL A 641 6.37 -18.57 3.54
N ARG A 642 6.23 -19.72 2.89
CA ARG A 642 4.95 -20.27 2.48
C ARG A 642 4.45 -21.23 3.55
N MET A 643 3.30 -20.92 4.12
CA MET A 643 2.74 -21.63 5.28
C MET A 643 1.98 -22.90 4.88
N LYS A 644 2.47 -23.63 3.87
CA LYS A 644 1.83 -24.85 3.38
C LYS A 644 1.74 -25.90 4.48
N GLY A 645 0.56 -26.48 4.65
CA GLY A 645 0.29 -27.50 5.67
C GLY A 645 -0.01 -26.94 7.06
N MET A 646 -0.12 -25.62 7.21
CA MET A 646 -0.48 -24.94 8.45
C MET A 646 -1.95 -24.49 8.41
N GLY A 647 -2.50 -24.07 9.55
CA GLY A 647 -3.86 -23.58 9.73
C GLY A 647 -3.89 -22.07 9.93
N LYS A 648 -3.91 -21.62 11.18
CA LYS A 648 -4.00 -20.20 11.55
C LYS A 648 -3.01 -19.88 12.67
N GLY A 649 -2.42 -18.69 12.64
CA GLY A 649 -1.68 -18.17 13.80
C GLY A 649 -0.71 -17.06 13.46
N MET A 650 0.49 -17.11 14.03
CA MET A 650 1.51 -16.06 13.88
C MET A 650 2.91 -16.64 13.68
N VAL A 651 3.78 -15.90 12.98
CA VAL A 651 5.16 -16.30 12.69
C VAL A 651 6.14 -15.24 13.19
N TRP A 652 7.26 -15.70 13.76
CA TRP A 652 8.37 -14.87 14.21
C TRP A 652 9.70 -15.33 13.62
N ILE A 653 10.55 -14.36 13.27
CA ILE A 653 11.92 -14.58 12.82
C ILE A 653 12.86 -13.83 13.75
N ASN A 654 13.68 -14.56 14.51
CA ASN A 654 14.61 -14.02 15.50
C ASN A 654 13.93 -13.05 16.50
N GLY A 655 12.71 -13.37 16.93
CA GLY A 655 11.90 -12.52 17.82
C GLY A 655 11.07 -11.44 17.12
N ASN A 656 11.28 -11.17 15.82
CA ASN A 656 10.48 -10.22 15.06
C ASN A 656 9.22 -10.90 14.54
N ASN A 657 8.04 -10.42 14.96
CA ASN A 657 6.76 -10.91 14.45
C ASN A 657 6.57 -10.44 13.00
N ILE A 658 6.53 -11.38 12.05
CA ILE A 658 6.36 -11.08 10.62
C ILE A 658 4.89 -10.97 10.21
N GLY A 659 3.95 -11.34 11.08
CA GLY A 659 2.52 -11.16 10.90
C GLY A 659 1.69 -12.40 11.22
N ARG A 660 0.37 -12.23 11.09
CA ARG A 660 -0.62 -13.30 11.21
C ARG A 660 -0.68 -14.11 9.91
N TYR A 661 -0.93 -15.41 9.99
CA TYR A 661 -1.25 -16.25 8.82
C TYR A 661 -2.58 -16.95 9.01
N TRP A 662 -3.26 -17.22 7.89
CA TRP A 662 -4.51 -17.98 7.90
C TRP A 662 -4.69 -18.74 6.58
N MET A 663 -4.27 -20.00 6.58
CA MET A 663 -4.25 -20.90 5.43
C MET A 663 -5.52 -21.72 5.30
N SER A 664 -6.22 -21.96 6.42
CA SER A 664 -7.49 -22.70 6.46
C SER A 664 -8.70 -21.86 6.04
N TYR A 665 -8.61 -20.52 6.10
CA TYR A 665 -9.67 -19.64 5.62
C TYR A 665 -9.56 -19.45 4.10
N LEU A 666 -10.29 -20.28 3.38
CA LEU A 666 -10.31 -20.29 1.92
C LEU A 666 -11.26 -19.22 1.38
N SER A 667 -10.83 -18.57 0.31
CA SER A 667 -11.69 -17.74 -0.54
C SER A 667 -12.72 -18.59 -1.29
N PRO A 668 -13.74 -17.97 -1.93
CA PRO A 668 -14.66 -18.67 -2.84
C PRO A 668 -13.96 -19.44 -3.98
N LEU A 669 -12.68 -19.16 -4.25
CA LEU A 669 -11.86 -19.89 -5.23
C LEU A 669 -11.21 -21.16 -4.68
N GLY A 670 -11.50 -21.54 -3.42
CA GLY A 670 -10.93 -22.73 -2.77
C GLY A 670 -9.45 -22.59 -2.40
N GLN A 671 -8.94 -21.36 -2.35
CA GLN A 671 -7.53 -21.06 -2.05
C GLN A 671 -7.43 -20.07 -0.89
N PRO A 672 -6.42 -20.19 -0.02
CA PRO A 672 -6.15 -19.18 1.01
C PRO A 672 -5.85 -17.83 0.35
N THR A 673 -6.34 -16.74 0.95
CA THR A 673 -6.10 -15.39 0.42
C THR A 673 -4.62 -15.03 0.38
N GLN A 674 -3.84 -15.49 1.37
CA GLN A 674 -2.39 -15.27 1.43
C GLN A 674 -1.68 -16.57 1.83
N SER A 675 -0.79 -17.05 0.97
CA SER A 675 0.03 -18.25 1.22
C SER A 675 1.47 -17.93 1.62
N GLU A 676 2.02 -16.86 1.06
CA GLU A 676 3.39 -16.40 1.27
C GLU A 676 3.45 -15.18 2.20
N TYR A 677 4.35 -15.23 3.17
CA TYR A 677 4.52 -14.19 4.19
C TYR A 677 5.95 -13.66 4.14
N HIS A 678 6.09 -12.35 3.98
CA HIS A 678 7.36 -11.69 3.76
C HIS A 678 8.28 -11.78 4.99
N ILE A 679 9.53 -12.20 4.75
CA ILE A 679 10.63 -12.15 5.72
C ILE A 679 11.62 -11.06 5.25
N PRO A 680 11.64 -9.88 5.90
CA PRO A 680 12.65 -8.89 5.62
C PRO A 680 14.05 -9.46 5.80
N ARG A 681 14.93 -9.23 4.81
CA ARG A 681 16.33 -9.67 4.89
C ARG A 681 17.04 -9.12 6.13
N SER A 682 16.65 -7.94 6.63
CA SER A 682 17.22 -7.34 7.84
C SER A 682 16.78 -8.03 9.14
N PHE A 683 15.74 -8.87 9.13
CA PHE A 683 15.37 -9.70 10.28
C PHE A 683 16.26 -10.95 10.39
N LEU A 684 17.03 -11.28 9.35
CA LEU A 684 17.94 -12.41 9.34
C LEU A 684 19.33 -12.00 9.84
N LYS A 685 19.87 -12.81 10.75
CA LYS A 685 21.23 -12.72 11.27
C LYS A 685 22.17 -13.55 10.42
N ARG A 686 23.48 -13.28 10.50
CA ARG A 686 24.50 -14.18 9.93
C ARG A 686 24.40 -15.56 10.61
N GLY A 687 24.47 -16.64 9.83
CA GLY A 687 24.37 -18.02 10.34
C GLY A 687 22.94 -18.54 10.43
N ARG A 688 22.58 -19.12 11.59
CA ARG A 688 21.27 -19.74 11.86
C ARG A 688 20.28 -18.72 12.42
N ASN A 689 19.03 -18.84 12.00
CA ASN A 689 17.93 -17.97 12.35
C ASN A 689 16.83 -18.79 13.01
N LEU A 690 16.38 -18.34 14.17
CA LEU A 690 15.26 -18.92 14.89
C LEU A 690 13.95 -18.54 14.18
N MET A 691 13.19 -19.54 13.76
CA MET A 691 11.81 -19.38 13.31
C MET A 691 10.89 -20.02 14.36
N VAL A 692 9.90 -19.25 14.82
CA VAL A 692 8.88 -19.71 15.77
C VAL A 692 7.50 -19.44 15.19
N ILE A 693 6.59 -20.39 15.38
CA ILE A 693 5.23 -20.34 14.88
C ILE A 693 4.28 -20.67 16.02
N LEU A 694 3.28 -19.83 16.23
CA LEU A 694 2.08 -20.19 16.99
C LEU A 694 1.07 -20.74 16.00
N GLU A 695 0.61 -21.96 16.21
CA GLU A 695 -0.44 -22.60 15.41
C GLU A 695 -1.67 -22.86 16.28
N GLU A 696 -2.80 -22.30 15.87
CA GLU A 696 -4.07 -22.37 16.59
C GLU A 696 -4.83 -23.66 16.29
N GLU A 697 -4.69 -24.23 15.08
CA GLU A 697 -5.53 -25.33 14.59
C GLU A 697 -4.81 -26.69 14.64
N GLU A 698 -5.60 -27.77 14.68
CA GLU A 698 -5.11 -29.14 14.64
C GLU A 698 -4.90 -29.66 13.21
N GLY A 699 -4.29 -30.84 13.06
CA GLY A 699 -4.08 -31.46 11.74
C GLY A 699 -2.97 -30.82 10.90
N THR A 700 -2.14 -29.97 11.50
CA THR A 700 -1.11 -29.19 10.81
C THR A 700 0.23 -29.92 10.73
N ASN A 701 1.04 -29.59 9.72
CA ASN A 701 2.35 -30.18 9.53
C ASN A 701 3.39 -29.11 9.14
N PRO A 702 4.24 -28.65 10.08
CA PRO A 702 5.26 -27.64 9.81
C PRO A 702 6.40 -28.13 8.91
N GLU A 703 6.55 -29.44 8.68
CA GLU A 703 7.54 -29.96 7.72
C GLU A 703 7.20 -29.62 6.26
N LYS A 704 5.94 -29.25 5.98
CA LYS A 704 5.49 -28.82 4.65
C LYS A 704 5.77 -27.35 4.35
N ILE A 705 6.20 -26.56 5.34
CA ILE A 705 6.52 -25.15 5.19
C ILE A 705 7.69 -24.98 4.21
N GLU A 706 7.59 -23.96 3.36
CA GLU A 706 8.64 -23.65 2.38
C GLU A 706 9.23 -22.25 2.61
N ILE A 707 10.54 -22.18 2.82
CA ILE A 707 11.29 -20.91 2.79
C ILE A 707 11.70 -20.59 1.34
N LEU A 708 11.22 -19.48 0.82
CA LEU A 708 11.28 -19.10 -0.59
C LEU A 708 12.15 -17.86 -0.78
N THR A 709 12.85 -17.79 -1.91
CA THR A 709 13.45 -16.55 -2.41
C THR A 709 12.61 -16.03 -3.58
N VAL A 710 12.32 -14.73 -3.57
CA VAL A 710 11.40 -14.06 -4.50
C VAL A 710 12.17 -13.41 -5.64
N TYR A 711 11.74 -13.66 -6.89
CA TYR A 711 12.37 -13.13 -8.09
C TYR A 711 11.35 -12.48 -9.02
N ARG A 712 11.79 -11.48 -9.80
CA ARG A 712 11.08 -10.95 -10.99
C ARG A 712 12.03 -10.95 -12.19
N ASP A 713 12.60 -12.12 -12.46
CA ASP A 713 13.66 -12.32 -13.46
C ASP A 713 13.14 -12.82 -14.81
N THR A 714 11.85 -13.21 -14.88
CA THR A 714 11.16 -13.45 -16.15
C THR A 714 10.72 -12.10 -16.67
N ILE A 715 11.37 -11.64 -17.73
CA ILE A 715 11.12 -10.35 -18.37
C ILE A 715 10.47 -10.59 -19.71
N CYS A 716 9.44 -9.82 -20.01
CA CYS A 716 8.75 -9.92 -21.27
C CYS A 716 8.57 -8.56 -21.94
N SER A 717 8.29 -8.59 -23.24
CA SER A 717 7.85 -7.43 -24.00
C SER A 717 6.69 -7.85 -24.89
N ASP A 718 5.75 -6.94 -25.04
CA ASP A 718 4.54 -7.16 -25.82
C ASP A 718 4.25 -5.89 -26.61
N THR A 719 4.45 -5.93 -27.93
CA THR A 719 4.39 -4.72 -28.75
C THR A 719 3.85 -5.05 -30.13
N THR A 720 2.94 -4.22 -30.64
CA THR A 720 2.39 -4.38 -31.99
C THR A 720 2.98 -3.38 -32.98
N GLU A 721 2.83 -3.64 -34.28
CA GLU A 721 3.29 -2.74 -35.35
C GLU A 721 2.64 -1.35 -35.30
N ASN A 722 1.46 -1.24 -34.69
CA ASN A 722 0.70 0.00 -34.54
C ASN A 722 0.99 0.75 -33.22
N HIS A 723 1.83 0.20 -32.34
CA HIS A 723 2.16 0.89 -31.10
C HIS A 723 2.96 2.16 -31.37
N ILE A 724 2.59 3.24 -30.70
CA ILE A 724 3.38 4.47 -30.68
C ILE A 724 4.73 4.21 -29.99
N PRO A 725 5.80 4.92 -30.39
CA PRO A 725 7.09 4.78 -29.73
C PRO A 725 7.06 5.31 -28.30
N GLU A 726 7.93 4.76 -27.44
CA GLU A 726 8.04 5.24 -26.05
C GLU A 726 8.24 6.75 -25.96
N VAL A 727 7.61 7.34 -24.95
CA VAL A 727 7.69 8.78 -24.64
C VAL A 727 9.13 9.31 -24.53
N LYS A 728 10.10 8.46 -24.14
CA LYS A 728 11.52 8.86 -24.03
C LYS A 728 12.18 9.16 -25.38
N SER A 729 11.53 8.81 -26.48
CA SER A 729 11.95 9.15 -27.84
C SER A 729 11.73 10.63 -28.16
N TRP A 730 11.01 11.35 -27.30
CA TRP A 730 10.63 12.75 -27.48
C TRP A 730 11.25 13.64 -26.42
N ALA A 731 11.65 14.85 -26.80
CA ALA A 731 12.04 15.89 -25.86
C ALA A 731 11.51 17.25 -26.30
N ARG A 732 11.29 18.14 -25.33
CA ARG A 732 11.00 19.55 -25.62
C ARG A 732 12.31 20.33 -25.71
N LYS A 733 12.63 20.88 -26.89
CA LYS A 733 13.75 21.81 -27.09
C LYS A 733 13.24 23.11 -27.70
N GLN A 734 13.59 24.25 -27.12
CA GLN A 734 13.18 25.58 -27.58
C GLN A 734 11.65 25.68 -27.83
N GLY A 735 10.84 25.09 -26.97
CA GLY A 735 9.37 25.10 -27.08
C GLY A 735 8.76 24.09 -28.04
N LYS A 736 9.54 23.44 -28.93
CA LYS A 736 9.05 22.40 -29.85
C LYS A 736 9.27 20.98 -29.31
N ILE A 737 8.35 20.07 -29.62
CA ILE A 737 8.54 18.64 -29.39
C ILE A 737 9.32 18.07 -30.57
N LEU A 738 10.47 17.45 -30.28
CA LEU A 738 11.36 16.88 -31.28
C LEU A 738 11.68 15.43 -30.91
N SER A 739 11.86 14.60 -31.93
CA SER A 739 12.47 13.28 -31.74
C SER A 739 13.92 13.46 -31.28
N VAL A 740 14.34 12.67 -30.30
CA VAL A 740 15.75 12.55 -29.86
C VAL A 740 16.38 11.23 -30.30
N VAL A 741 15.67 10.45 -31.11
CA VAL A 741 16.15 9.21 -31.72
C VAL A 741 16.15 9.33 -33.24
N ASN A 742 17.09 8.66 -33.90
CA ASN A 742 17.27 8.73 -35.35
C ASN A 742 16.05 8.20 -36.12
N LYS A 743 15.41 7.13 -35.63
CA LYS A 743 14.22 6.52 -36.23
C LYS A 743 13.16 6.29 -35.16
N VAL A 744 12.02 6.95 -35.29
CA VAL A 744 10.86 6.85 -34.38
C VAL A 744 10.02 5.65 -34.83
N ARG A 745 10.07 4.55 -34.08
CA ARG A 745 9.38 3.28 -34.42
C ARG A 745 9.02 2.47 -33.18
N ALA A 746 8.07 1.54 -33.33
CA ALA A 746 7.72 0.56 -32.31
C ALA A 746 8.90 -0.40 -32.06
N GLU A 747 9.27 -0.61 -30.79
CA GLU A 747 10.36 -1.49 -30.40
C GLU A 747 10.01 -2.24 -29.12
N ALA A 748 10.27 -3.55 -29.12
CA ALA A 748 10.31 -4.33 -27.90
C ALA A 748 11.60 -4.03 -27.13
N ARG A 749 11.47 -3.70 -25.84
CA ARG A 749 12.62 -3.35 -24.98
C ARG A 749 12.64 -4.24 -23.76
N LEU A 750 13.75 -4.93 -23.55
CA LEU A 750 13.93 -5.87 -22.45
C LEU A 750 15.12 -5.41 -21.62
N ARG A 751 14.93 -5.33 -20.31
CA ARG A 751 16.00 -5.05 -19.35
C ARG A 751 15.94 -6.03 -18.18
N CYS A 752 17.05 -6.73 -17.97
CA CYS A 752 17.21 -7.57 -16.80
C CYS A 752 17.42 -6.74 -15.52
N PRO A 753 16.85 -7.17 -14.39
CA PRO A 753 17.03 -6.50 -13.11
C PRO A 753 18.48 -6.68 -12.61
N PHE A 754 18.98 -5.70 -11.87
CA PHE A 754 20.36 -5.67 -11.36
C PHE A 754 21.41 -5.85 -12.48
N GLN A 755 22.53 -6.50 -12.19
CA GLN A 755 23.61 -6.80 -13.13
C GLN A 755 23.39 -8.12 -13.91
N LYS A 756 22.17 -8.70 -13.84
CA LYS A 756 21.83 -9.93 -14.56
C LYS A 756 21.82 -9.71 -16.08
N ARG A 757 22.02 -10.78 -16.84
CA ARG A 757 21.98 -10.80 -18.31
C ARG A 757 20.88 -11.77 -18.76
N ILE A 758 20.45 -11.61 -20.00
CA ILE A 758 19.52 -12.54 -20.64
C ILE A 758 20.26 -13.86 -20.87
N VAL A 759 19.86 -14.89 -20.12
CA VAL A 759 20.50 -16.22 -20.18
C VAL A 759 19.71 -17.20 -21.04
N SER A 760 18.42 -16.95 -21.25
CA SER A 760 17.61 -17.73 -22.18
C SER A 760 16.45 -16.92 -22.76
N VAL A 761 16.07 -17.28 -23.99
CA VAL A 761 14.82 -16.86 -24.63
C VAL A 761 13.84 -18.03 -24.50
N GLU A 762 12.88 -17.90 -23.60
CA GLU A 762 11.91 -18.96 -23.30
C GLU A 762 10.80 -18.97 -24.34
N PHE A 763 10.35 -17.79 -24.78
CA PHE A 763 9.32 -17.63 -25.79
C PHE A 763 9.63 -16.43 -26.71
N ALA A 764 9.30 -16.56 -27.99
CA ALA A 764 9.26 -15.43 -28.92
C ALA A 764 8.29 -15.76 -30.06
N SER A 765 7.43 -14.80 -30.39
CA SER A 765 6.49 -14.90 -31.50
C SER A 765 6.29 -13.54 -32.13
N PHE A 766 6.33 -13.50 -33.46
CA PHE A 766 5.94 -12.37 -34.29
C PHE A 766 4.75 -12.83 -35.15
N GLY A 767 3.53 -12.48 -34.73
CA GLY A 767 2.29 -13.05 -35.25
C GLY A 767 1.10 -12.68 -34.36
N ASP A 768 0.29 -13.67 -33.95
CA ASP A 768 -0.88 -13.52 -33.06
C ASP A 768 -0.75 -14.22 -31.68
N PRO A 769 0.38 -14.09 -30.95
CA PRO A 769 0.51 -14.71 -29.64
C PRO A 769 -0.54 -14.20 -28.64
N TYR A 770 -0.91 -15.06 -27.70
CA TYR A 770 -1.83 -14.75 -26.60
C TYR A 770 -1.25 -15.17 -25.25
N GLY A 771 -1.89 -14.74 -24.16
CA GLY A 771 -1.42 -14.95 -22.79
C GLY A 771 -0.69 -13.73 -22.20
N THR A 772 -0.05 -13.95 -21.06
CA THR A 772 0.62 -12.91 -20.27
C THR A 772 2.07 -13.30 -19.98
N CYS A 773 2.88 -12.33 -19.52
CA CYS A 773 4.27 -12.60 -19.16
C CYS A 773 4.40 -13.76 -18.16
N GLY A 774 5.20 -14.77 -18.50
CA GLY A 774 5.34 -16.01 -17.75
C GLY A 774 4.48 -17.17 -18.29
N SER A 775 3.51 -16.90 -19.16
CA SER A 775 2.54 -17.87 -19.67
C SER A 775 2.11 -17.57 -21.12
N TYR A 776 3.00 -17.05 -21.96
CA TYR A 776 2.70 -16.82 -23.37
C TYR A 776 2.53 -18.13 -24.14
N THR A 777 1.57 -18.11 -25.07
CA THR A 777 1.29 -19.22 -25.98
C THR A 777 1.29 -18.70 -27.42
N ARG A 778 1.71 -19.55 -28.36
CA ARG A 778 1.64 -19.24 -29.79
C ARG A 778 0.16 -19.23 -30.21
N GLY A 779 -0.22 -18.23 -31.00
CA GLY A 779 -1.52 -18.22 -31.67
C GLY A 779 -1.55 -19.11 -32.90
N ASN A 780 -2.46 -18.81 -33.82
CA ASN A 780 -2.63 -19.57 -35.06
C ASN A 780 -1.49 -19.33 -36.05
N CYS A 781 -0.77 -18.21 -35.90
CA CYS A 781 0.31 -17.86 -36.80
C CYS A 781 1.50 -17.18 -36.11
N SER A 782 2.71 -17.59 -36.47
CA SER A 782 3.94 -16.93 -36.00
C SER A 782 5.07 -17.12 -37.01
N SER A 783 5.89 -16.09 -37.20
CA SER A 783 7.13 -16.23 -37.94
C SER A 783 8.04 -17.29 -37.28
N PRO A 784 8.55 -18.28 -38.03
CA PRO A 784 9.45 -19.32 -37.51
C PRO A 784 10.81 -18.76 -37.09
N LEU A 785 11.21 -17.60 -37.62
CA LEU A 785 12.49 -16.95 -37.32
C LEU A 785 12.49 -16.19 -35.98
N SER A 786 11.31 -15.96 -35.39
CA SER A 786 11.13 -15.13 -34.19
C SER A 786 12.15 -15.46 -33.10
N LYS A 787 12.19 -16.71 -32.63
CA LYS A 787 13.08 -17.12 -31.52
C LYS A 787 14.56 -16.98 -31.86
N PHE A 788 14.96 -17.37 -33.06
CA PHE A 788 16.33 -17.26 -33.53
C PHE A 788 16.81 -15.80 -33.56
N ILE A 789 15.99 -14.90 -34.10
CA ILE A 789 16.30 -13.46 -34.15
C ILE A 789 16.47 -12.90 -32.74
N ILE A 790 15.55 -13.20 -31.83
CA ILE A 790 15.64 -12.72 -30.44
C ILE A 790 16.89 -13.26 -29.77
N GLN A 791 17.23 -14.54 -29.93
CA GLN A 791 18.46 -15.10 -29.38
C GLN A 791 19.70 -14.37 -29.89
N LYS A 792 19.80 -14.15 -31.21
CA LYS A 792 20.91 -13.43 -31.83
C LYS A 792 21.03 -11.99 -31.32
N LEU A 793 19.91 -11.31 -31.09
CA LEU A 793 19.91 -9.90 -30.67
C LEU A 793 20.09 -9.71 -29.16
N CYS A 794 19.56 -10.61 -28.33
CA CYS A 794 19.39 -10.35 -26.91
C CYS A 794 20.24 -11.21 -25.98
N LEU A 795 20.63 -12.42 -26.37
CA LEU A 795 21.33 -13.36 -25.47
C LEU A 795 22.66 -12.76 -24.98
N GLY A 796 22.96 -12.94 -23.69
CA GLY A 796 24.16 -12.42 -23.05
C GLY A 796 24.15 -10.92 -22.73
N LYS A 797 23.10 -10.17 -23.11
CA LYS A 797 23.00 -8.72 -22.84
C LYS A 797 22.17 -8.43 -21.59
N ASN A 798 22.47 -7.35 -20.88
CA ASN A 798 21.61 -6.83 -19.80
C ASN A 798 20.38 -6.09 -20.36
N ARG A 799 20.52 -5.48 -21.54
CA ARG A 799 19.47 -4.76 -22.25
C ARG A 799 19.39 -5.23 -23.69
N CYS A 800 18.18 -5.34 -24.21
CA CYS A 800 17.92 -5.65 -25.60
C CYS A 800 16.85 -4.72 -26.17
N HIS A 801 17.04 -4.32 -27.42
CA HIS A 801 16.11 -3.52 -28.21
C HIS A 801 15.85 -4.27 -29.51
N VAL A 802 14.59 -4.54 -29.81
CA VAL A 802 14.19 -5.28 -31.00
C VAL A 802 13.11 -4.49 -31.72
N PRO A 803 13.37 -4.00 -32.94
CA PRO A 803 12.35 -3.26 -33.69
C PRO A 803 11.24 -4.19 -34.16
N VAL A 804 10.01 -3.69 -34.11
CA VAL A 804 8.81 -4.39 -34.61
C VAL A 804 8.70 -4.12 -36.11
N GLU A 805 9.50 -4.82 -36.93
CA GLU A 805 9.58 -4.61 -38.38
C GLU A 805 9.41 -5.93 -39.13
N ARG A 806 8.48 -5.98 -40.09
CA ARG A 806 8.23 -7.19 -40.90
C ARG A 806 9.49 -7.67 -41.63
N GLN A 807 10.31 -6.75 -42.16
CA GLN A 807 11.58 -7.09 -42.83
C GLN A 807 12.57 -7.87 -41.95
N LEU A 808 12.50 -7.70 -40.63
CA LEU A 808 13.37 -8.40 -39.69
C LEU A 808 12.93 -9.86 -39.50
N PHE A 809 11.62 -10.10 -39.38
CA PHE A 809 11.04 -11.41 -39.01
C PHE A 809 10.54 -12.23 -40.19
N ASP A 810 10.14 -11.56 -41.27
CA ASP A 810 9.48 -12.13 -42.45
C ASP A 810 10.33 -11.92 -43.72
N ARG A 811 11.67 -11.85 -43.56
CA ARG A 811 12.64 -11.45 -44.60
C ARG A 811 12.45 -12.14 -45.97
N TYR A 812 12.00 -13.40 -45.97
CA TYR A 812 11.82 -14.21 -47.17
C TYR A 812 10.36 -14.48 -47.53
N GLN A 813 9.45 -14.46 -46.54
CA GLN A 813 8.03 -14.76 -46.70
C GLN A 813 7.29 -14.20 -45.48
N ASP A 814 6.16 -13.52 -45.72
CA ASP A 814 5.21 -13.16 -44.65
C ASP A 814 4.38 -14.39 -44.30
N TRP A 815 4.67 -14.97 -43.14
CA TRP A 815 3.98 -16.17 -42.65
C TRP A 815 2.58 -15.86 -42.10
N CYS A 816 2.28 -14.60 -41.76
CA CYS A 816 1.00 -14.16 -41.18
C CYS A 816 0.47 -12.89 -41.88
N PRO A 817 0.16 -12.93 -43.18
CA PRO A 817 -0.14 -11.74 -43.97
C PRO A 817 -1.40 -10.99 -43.50
N GLU A 818 -2.40 -11.72 -43.01
CA GLU A 818 -3.72 -11.18 -42.63
C GLU A 818 -3.85 -10.82 -41.13
N VAL A 819 -2.74 -10.91 -40.38
CA VAL A 819 -2.74 -10.69 -38.94
C VAL A 819 -2.00 -9.40 -38.60
N GLN A 820 -2.58 -8.58 -37.72
CA GLN A 820 -1.86 -7.46 -37.11
C GLN A 820 -0.68 -8.00 -36.30
N LYS A 821 0.54 -7.66 -36.71
CA LYS A 821 1.75 -8.27 -36.14
C LYS A 821 1.97 -7.82 -34.70
N ARG A 822 2.02 -8.79 -33.80
CA ARG A 822 2.38 -8.64 -32.39
C ARG A 822 3.70 -9.37 -32.10
N LEU A 823 4.68 -8.64 -31.58
CA LEU A 823 5.95 -9.16 -31.10
C LEU A 823 5.86 -9.42 -29.60
N ALA A 824 5.66 -10.68 -29.21
CA ALA A 824 5.73 -11.12 -27.83
C ALA A 824 7.06 -11.84 -27.57
N ILE A 825 7.79 -11.41 -26.55
CA ILE A 825 9.09 -11.98 -26.18
C ILE A 825 9.08 -12.30 -24.68
N GLN A 826 9.55 -13.48 -24.29
CA GLN A 826 9.84 -13.84 -22.90
C GLN A 826 11.29 -14.32 -22.76
N VAL A 827 12.00 -13.69 -21.83
CA VAL A 827 13.38 -14.02 -21.52
C VAL A 827 13.56 -14.28 -20.03
N LYS A 828 14.53 -15.13 -19.71
CA LYS A 828 14.99 -15.35 -18.33
C LYS A 828 16.28 -14.58 -18.10
N CYS A 829 16.33 -13.87 -16.98
CA CYS A 829 17.51 -13.19 -16.51
C CYS A 829 18.27 -14.02 -15.48
N GLY A 830 19.60 -14.05 -15.59
CA GLY A 830 20.51 -14.78 -14.69
C GLY A 830 21.86 -14.08 -14.57
N TYR A 831 22.69 -14.53 -13.65
CA TYR A 831 24.08 -14.05 -13.53
C TYR A 831 25.00 -14.80 -14.48
#